data_AF-A0A0V1LNE8-F1
#
_entry.id   AF-A0A0V1LNE8-F1
#
_cell.length_a   1.000
_cell.length_b   1.000
_cell.length_c   1.000
_cell.angle_alpha   90.00
_cell.angle_beta   90.00
_cell.angle_gamma   90.00
#
_symmetry.space_group_name_H-M   'P 1'
#
loop_
_entity.id
_entity.type
_entity.pdbx_description
1 polymer ?
#
loop_
_entity_poly.entity_id
_entity_poly.type
_entity_poly.pdbx_seq_one_letter_code
_entity_poly.pdbx_strand_id
1 'polypeptide(L)'
;GDFHFEYTECDKFGGRWRVAVPDVGTCTGGKPPAPVRGRDCSFSCPPGTFLHLQSQNCQSCPAGTYSLGGGIRYDDFLNLPKGFRIVNEISSAVSIQTSLIDSNDKVGNFDDPSFSCNGTGWQIRGGTLTYIPSPCLSTLLYNVKLVRPGFVRYKYIYPDSGVFLSFHVQNEQCLSVNDNTLSKHTFPPTTTDTNWNEEEVSLSSGPILLSWKAMVLHGQHRPIVIKSIEIRGVAYTQECTLCPNGTFSVANSGVCQPCQPGTYSNAGASSCSQCDKLSEYSGPKAAKCQLRPPCTVRDYYAVHSACDHEKKATINYRWSEPKICRSDLAGAVQLPESQLNVKCPPCNPGTFLRGGRCRICPKNYFSSGNEECQLCPANTQPDYEYSFIWWNELPENVTSTCQTLEGNTCDGSENWLPLGDRISTSHSRRDDVYLSLILEVAGFRSTANNDAQTPVGVVTFVFQTQCIGDCAFFFVEIPQSVGRPTIIGDWNGTVSKRSFSYNIACSLFEMFFEIFFLSRYQVHRPERTVFQWIFVRSQLSTEERMQNRDVSFDEASLYVINVTNTINGGASRCLLCPVHQNTKECLPCPPGHFIVNESGSCAPCPAGTFLNTSNNVGPEACISCGPNLQSRQGVECVANCKLQFDDKQYDLSPLNGVYEAKSLEIFSRDGSRYFHLFNVSICGAVKATCKDTVDQLNPNSAPIPILYSDVCKVTVLPREADTLFANPLR
;
A
#
# COMPACT_ATOMS: atom_id res chain seq x y z
N GLY A 1 3.64 -7.28 -59.12
CA GLY A 1 4.34 -6.70 -57.96
C GLY A 1 4.09 -7.65 -56.83
N ASP A 2 4.78 -8.78 -56.89
CA ASP A 2 4.29 -10.05 -56.31
C ASP A 2 5.20 -10.54 -55.17
N PHE A 3 6.05 -9.65 -54.67
CA PHE A 3 7.07 -9.95 -53.66
C PHE A 3 7.16 -8.81 -52.64
N HIS A 4 7.18 -9.15 -51.34
CA HIS A 4 7.66 -8.28 -50.28
C HIS A 4 9.11 -8.62 -49.94
N PHE A 5 9.82 -7.72 -49.25
CA PHE A 5 11.19 -7.98 -48.83
C PHE A 5 11.24 -8.32 -47.35
N GLU A 6 12.01 -9.34 -47.00
CA GLU A 6 12.35 -9.68 -45.62
C GLU A 6 13.87 -9.72 -45.44
N TYR A 7 14.32 -9.59 -44.19
CA TYR A 7 15.70 -9.92 -43.85
C TYR A 7 15.81 -11.35 -43.33
N THR A 8 16.85 -12.04 -43.75
CA THR A 8 17.25 -13.32 -43.14
C THR A 8 17.74 -13.11 -41.70
N GLU A 9 17.91 -14.21 -40.98
CA GLU A 9 18.70 -14.22 -39.76
C GLU A 9 20.13 -13.69 -40.01
N CYS A 10 20.75 -13.21 -38.93
CA CYS A 10 22.10 -12.70 -38.93
C CYS A 10 23.11 -13.83 -39.10
N ASP A 11 24.06 -13.64 -40.00
CA ASP A 11 25.21 -14.52 -40.08
C ASP A 11 26.22 -14.25 -38.96
N LYS A 12 27.23 -15.13 -38.87
CA LYS A 12 28.29 -15.07 -37.86
C LYS A 12 29.13 -13.79 -37.92
N PHE A 13 29.05 -13.01 -39.00
CA PHE A 13 29.76 -11.75 -39.18
C PHE A 13 28.87 -10.53 -38.91
N GLY A 14 27.66 -10.73 -38.38
CA GLY A 14 26.78 -9.67 -37.94
C GLY A 14 25.99 -8.98 -39.06
N GLY A 15 26.00 -9.51 -40.28
CA GLY A 15 25.14 -9.01 -41.35
C GLY A 15 24.10 -10.02 -41.79
N ARG A 16 23.24 -9.60 -42.71
CA ARG A 16 22.05 -10.36 -43.13
C ARG A 16 21.70 -10.05 -44.57
N TRP A 17 20.91 -10.92 -45.18
CA TRP A 17 20.49 -10.77 -46.56
C TRP A 17 19.08 -10.23 -46.63
N ARG A 18 18.83 -9.33 -47.57
CA ARG A 18 17.49 -8.93 -47.98
C ARG A 18 17.03 -9.86 -49.09
N VAL A 19 15.96 -10.59 -48.85
CA VAL A 19 15.38 -11.56 -49.78
C VAL A 19 14.01 -11.10 -50.21
N ALA A 20 13.65 -11.36 -51.46
CA ALA A 20 12.29 -11.14 -51.96
C ALA A 20 11.46 -12.41 -51.69
N VAL A 21 10.42 -12.27 -50.88
CA VAL A 21 9.49 -13.33 -50.50
C VAL A 21 8.19 -13.12 -51.29
N PRO A 22 7.71 -14.13 -52.05
CA PRO A 22 6.50 -14.00 -52.83
C PRO A 22 5.27 -13.86 -51.94
N ASP A 23 4.35 -12.99 -52.32
CA ASP A 23 3.06 -12.86 -51.64
C ASP A 23 2.17 -14.07 -51.97
N VAL A 24 1.46 -14.58 -50.96
CA VAL A 24 0.68 -15.82 -51.09
C VAL A 24 -0.46 -15.62 -52.09
N GLY A 25 -0.47 -16.42 -53.16
CA GLY A 25 -1.56 -16.46 -54.14
C GLY A 25 -1.54 -15.39 -55.24
N THR A 26 -0.55 -14.48 -55.25
CA THR A 26 -0.41 -13.43 -56.27
C THR A 26 0.66 -13.75 -57.31
N CYS A 27 1.56 -14.69 -57.02
CA CYS A 27 2.69 -15.02 -57.88
C CYS A 27 2.24 -15.93 -59.03
N THR A 28 1.97 -15.35 -60.21
CA THR A 28 1.63 -16.08 -61.44
C THR A 28 2.85 -16.46 -62.30
N GLY A 29 4.05 -16.40 -61.72
CA GLY A 29 5.32 -16.68 -62.39
C GLY A 29 6.21 -15.44 -62.54
N GLY A 30 7.49 -15.57 -62.17
CA GLY A 30 8.51 -14.53 -62.24
C GLY A 30 9.78 -14.94 -61.48
N LYS A 31 10.96 -14.46 -61.92
CA LYS A 31 12.23 -14.69 -61.20
C LYS A 31 12.37 -13.65 -60.09
N PRO A 32 12.43 -14.03 -58.80
CA PRO A 32 12.64 -13.07 -57.73
C PRO A 32 13.99 -12.35 -57.93
N PRO A 33 14.10 -11.06 -57.57
CA PRO A 33 15.37 -10.36 -57.60
C PRO A 33 16.39 -11.07 -56.69
N ALA A 34 17.66 -11.03 -57.09
CA ALA A 34 18.72 -11.68 -56.34
C ALA A 34 18.79 -11.11 -54.90
N PRO A 35 19.05 -11.94 -53.88
CA PRO A 35 19.29 -11.48 -52.53
C PRO A 35 20.43 -10.45 -52.50
N VAL A 36 20.21 -9.34 -51.82
CA VAL A 36 21.24 -8.30 -51.64
C VAL A 36 21.65 -8.21 -50.18
N ARG A 37 22.89 -7.84 -49.91
CA ARG A 37 23.34 -7.62 -48.53
C ARG A 37 22.54 -6.47 -47.93
N GLY A 38 21.89 -6.73 -46.80
CA GLY A 38 21.09 -5.74 -46.07
C GLY A 38 21.92 -4.89 -45.12
N ARG A 39 21.25 -4.00 -44.38
CA ARG A 39 21.85 -3.31 -43.23
C ARG A 39 22.31 -4.32 -42.18
N ASP A 40 23.38 -3.98 -41.45
CA ASP A 40 23.91 -4.81 -40.36
C ASP A 40 22.85 -5.10 -39.29
N CYS A 41 23.07 -6.19 -38.55
CA CYS A 41 22.11 -6.65 -37.56
C CYS A 41 21.97 -5.70 -36.36
N SER A 42 23.04 -4.98 -36.02
CA SER A 42 23.06 -3.95 -34.98
C SER A 42 22.38 -2.64 -35.39
N PHE A 43 21.98 -2.51 -36.65
CA PHE A 43 21.34 -1.31 -37.18
C PHE A 43 19.91 -1.17 -36.62
N SER A 44 19.59 0.05 -36.18
CA SER A 44 18.23 0.49 -35.87
C SER A 44 18.07 1.97 -36.16
N CYS A 45 16.84 2.31 -36.52
CA CYS A 45 16.45 3.66 -36.90
C CYS A 45 16.33 4.57 -35.66
N PRO A 46 16.41 5.91 -35.83
CA PRO A 46 16.13 6.84 -34.74
C PRO A 46 14.63 6.82 -34.36
N PRO A 47 14.28 7.26 -33.13
CA PRO A 47 12.89 7.43 -32.73
C PRO A 47 12.11 8.30 -33.73
N GLY A 48 10.85 7.96 -33.97
CA GLY A 48 10.01 8.61 -34.97
C GLY A 48 10.11 8.01 -36.37
N THR A 49 10.99 7.03 -36.59
CA THR A 49 11.21 6.43 -37.91
C THR A 49 11.21 4.89 -37.88
N PHE A 50 10.96 4.27 -39.03
CA PHE A 50 10.99 2.81 -39.24
C PHE A 50 11.85 2.48 -40.47
N LEU A 51 12.37 1.25 -40.56
CA LEU A 51 13.20 0.85 -41.71
C LEU A 51 12.33 0.35 -42.86
N HIS A 52 12.30 1.11 -43.95
CA HIS A 52 11.64 0.66 -45.18
C HIS A 52 12.55 -0.30 -45.95
N LEU A 53 12.22 -1.60 -45.97
CA LEU A 53 13.11 -2.64 -46.48
C LEU A 53 13.43 -2.51 -47.97
N GLN A 54 12.54 -1.93 -48.78
CA GLN A 54 12.78 -1.76 -50.20
C GLN A 54 13.79 -0.65 -50.51
N SER A 55 13.77 0.45 -49.77
CA SER A 55 14.75 1.56 -49.91
C SER A 55 15.97 1.41 -49.01
N GLN A 56 15.95 0.50 -48.02
CA GLN A 56 17.00 0.33 -47.01
C GLN A 56 17.29 1.61 -46.19
N ASN A 57 16.32 2.53 -46.11
CA ASN A 57 16.44 3.82 -45.42
C ASN A 57 15.37 3.95 -44.33
N CYS A 58 15.69 4.70 -43.28
CA CYS A 58 14.72 5.04 -42.24
C CYS A 58 13.74 6.07 -42.79
N GLN A 59 12.45 5.76 -42.72
CA GLN A 59 11.35 6.65 -43.12
C GLN A 59 10.60 7.12 -41.87
N SER A 60 10.12 8.36 -41.89
CA SER A 60 9.35 8.90 -40.78
C SER A 60 8.00 8.21 -40.63
N CYS A 61 7.62 7.98 -39.38
CA CYS A 61 6.30 7.51 -39.03
C CYS A 61 5.25 8.53 -39.47
N PRO A 62 4.18 8.11 -40.16
CA PRO A 62 3.04 8.98 -40.43
C PRO A 62 2.38 9.43 -39.12
N ALA A 63 1.68 10.55 -39.16
CA ALA A 63 0.91 11.03 -38.02
C ALA A 63 -0.11 9.98 -37.57
N GLY A 64 -0.31 9.85 -36.25
CA GLY A 64 -1.11 8.79 -35.64
C GLY A 64 -0.35 7.50 -35.35
N THR A 65 0.90 7.41 -35.78
CA THR A 65 1.78 6.29 -35.45
C THR A 65 3.03 6.75 -34.74
N TYR A 66 3.70 5.84 -34.05
CA TYR A 66 4.96 6.10 -33.37
C TYR A 66 5.93 4.94 -33.54
N SER A 67 7.21 5.22 -33.38
CA SER A 67 8.25 4.20 -33.39
C SER A 67 9.40 4.63 -32.50
N LEU A 68 9.91 3.72 -31.70
CA LEU A 68 11.15 3.94 -30.96
C LEU A 68 12.39 3.67 -31.83
N GLY A 69 12.21 3.20 -33.08
CA GLY A 69 13.24 2.97 -34.10
C GLY A 69 14.14 1.74 -33.87
N GLY A 70 14.33 1.37 -32.60
CA GLY A 70 15.06 0.20 -32.12
C GLY A 70 14.80 -0.01 -30.62
N GLY A 71 13.53 0.12 -30.23
CA GLY A 71 13.07 0.06 -28.86
C GLY A 71 11.65 -0.50 -28.77
N ILE A 72 11.28 -1.00 -27.60
CA ILE A 72 9.93 -1.45 -27.28
C ILE A 72 9.51 -0.73 -26.01
N ARG A 73 8.25 -0.31 -25.92
CA ARG A 73 7.69 0.34 -24.73
C ARG A 73 6.31 -0.20 -24.44
N TYR A 74 6.07 -0.47 -23.17
CA TYR A 74 4.81 -0.92 -22.61
C TYR A 74 4.38 0.12 -21.57
N ASP A 75 3.28 0.83 -21.83
CA ASP A 75 2.71 1.88 -20.96
C ASP A 75 1.17 1.90 -20.95
N ASP A 76 0.56 0.82 -21.44
CA ASP A 76 -0.87 0.55 -21.40
C ASP A 76 -1.10 -0.96 -21.24
N PHE A 77 -1.14 -1.43 -19.99
CA PHE A 77 -1.30 -2.86 -19.70
C PHE A 77 -2.78 -3.22 -19.67
N LEU A 78 -3.38 -3.52 -20.82
CA LEU A 78 -4.74 -4.10 -20.89
C LEU A 78 -4.71 -5.62 -20.72
N ASN A 79 -3.67 -6.26 -21.26
CA ASN A 79 -3.37 -7.69 -21.13
C ASN A 79 -1.85 -7.85 -21.00
N LEU A 80 -1.40 -9.02 -20.51
CA LEU A 80 0.04 -9.28 -20.38
C LEU A 80 0.69 -9.26 -21.76
N PRO A 81 1.63 -8.34 -22.06
CA PRO A 81 2.15 -8.19 -23.40
C PRO A 81 2.91 -9.45 -23.85
N LYS A 82 2.91 -9.70 -25.17
CA LYS A 82 3.62 -10.87 -25.74
C LYS A 82 5.09 -10.86 -25.31
N GLY A 83 5.56 -12.00 -24.78
CA GLY A 83 6.92 -12.17 -24.30
C GLY A 83 7.09 -11.97 -22.79
N PHE A 84 6.11 -11.38 -22.10
CA PHE A 84 6.06 -11.40 -20.64
C PHE A 84 5.48 -12.72 -20.13
N ARG A 85 6.03 -13.20 -19.01
CA ARG A 85 5.52 -14.35 -18.28
C ARG A 85 5.54 -14.05 -16.80
N ILE A 86 4.44 -14.34 -16.12
CA ILE A 86 4.35 -14.27 -14.66
C ILE A 86 4.46 -15.69 -14.11
N VAL A 87 5.29 -15.86 -13.09
CA VAL A 87 5.45 -17.11 -12.35
C VAL A 87 5.23 -16.79 -10.88
N ASN A 88 4.18 -17.36 -10.31
CA ASN A 88 3.91 -17.31 -8.88
C ASN A 88 4.26 -18.64 -8.26
N GLU A 89 5.10 -18.63 -7.23
CA GLU A 89 5.56 -19.84 -6.56
C GLU A 89 5.25 -19.76 -5.07
N ILE A 90 4.74 -20.88 -4.52
CA ILE A 90 4.63 -21.04 -3.08
C ILE A 90 6.06 -21.11 -2.55
N SER A 91 6.49 -20.07 -1.84
CA SER A 91 7.71 -20.17 -1.06
C SER A 91 7.47 -21.23 0.02
N SER A 92 8.34 -22.23 0.13
CA SER A 92 8.29 -23.24 1.20
C SER A 92 8.46 -22.64 2.61
N ALA A 93 8.64 -21.31 2.74
CA ALA A 93 8.54 -20.57 3.98
C ALA A 93 7.10 -20.38 4.52
N VAL A 94 6.07 -20.63 3.69
CA VAL A 94 4.64 -20.39 4.00
C VAL A 94 3.96 -21.60 4.65
N SER A 95 4.40 -22.83 4.36
CA SER A 95 3.82 -24.07 4.89
C SER A 95 4.00 -24.30 6.40
N ILE A 96 4.47 -23.31 7.16
CA ILE A 96 4.74 -23.40 8.61
C ILE A 96 4.16 -22.19 9.38
N GLN A 97 3.56 -21.19 8.71
CA GLN A 97 2.85 -20.10 9.42
C GLN A 97 1.52 -20.54 10.05
N THR A 98 0.99 -21.72 9.70
CA THR A 98 -0.30 -22.24 10.18
C THR A 98 -0.25 -22.92 11.55
N SER A 99 0.92 -23.29 12.08
CA SER A 99 0.97 -24.05 13.34
C SER A 99 0.89 -23.18 14.61
N LEU A 100 0.64 -21.87 14.52
CA LEU A 100 0.73 -20.94 15.65
C LEU A 100 -0.42 -19.91 15.78
N ILE A 101 -1.55 -20.07 15.06
CA ILE A 101 -2.69 -19.14 15.20
C ILE A 101 -3.85 -19.81 15.96
N ASP A 102 -4.28 -19.13 17.01
CA ASP A 102 -5.31 -19.56 17.96
C ASP A 102 -6.70 -19.63 17.31
N SER A 103 -7.47 -20.62 17.74
CA SER A 103 -8.61 -21.24 17.03
C SER A 103 -9.91 -20.41 16.88
N ASN A 104 -9.89 -19.08 17.02
CA ASN A 104 -11.12 -18.28 17.03
C ASN A 104 -11.20 -17.11 16.04
N ASP A 105 -10.18 -16.86 15.22
CA ASP A 105 -10.29 -15.88 14.13
C ASP A 105 -10.56 -16.58 12.80
N LYS A 106 -11.65 -16.24 12.13
CA LYS A 106 -11.97 -16.74 10.78
C LYS A 106 -11.12 -16.01 9.73
N VAL A 107 -9.81 -16.03 9.89
CA VAL A 107 -8.85 -15.88 8.80
C VAL A 107 -8.63 -17.27 8.24
N GLY A 108 -8.78 -17.43 6.92
CA GLY A 108 -8.82 -18.74 6.25
C GLY A 108 -7.76 -19.71 6.77
N ASN A 109 -8.21 -20.88 7.20
CA ASN A 109 -7.36 -21.99 7.62
C ASN A 109 -6.48 -22.39 6.41
N PHE A 110 -5.18 -22.07 6.41
CA PHE A 110 -4.29 -22.36 5.26
C PHE A 110 -3.80 -23.83 5.19
N ASP A 111 -4.27 -24.68 6.12
CA ASP A 111 -4.25 -26.15 5.97
C ASP A 111 -5.40 -26.66 5.09
N ASP A 112 -6.18 -25.75 4.48
CA ASP A 112 -7.10 -26.11 3.42
C ASP A 112 -6.30 -26.53 2.16
N PRO A 113 -6.48 -27.74 1.61
CA PRO A 113 -5.92 -28.15 0.31
C PRO A 113 -6.32 -27.26 -0.87
N SER A 114 -7.05 -26.16 -0.62
CA SER A 114 -7.43 -25.11 -1.56
C SER A 114 -6.47 -23.90 -1.62
N PHE A 115 -5.48 -23.74 -0.73
CA PHE A 115 -4.57 -22.57 -0.79
C PHE A 115 -3.75 -22.58 -2.08
N SER A 116 -3.94 -21.54 -2.88
CA SER A 116 -3.35 -21.41 -4.19
C SER A 116 -2.76 -20.02 -4.35
N CYS A 117 -1.55 -19.92 -4.90
CA CYS A 117 -1.01 -18.63 -5.38
C CYS A 117 -1.78 -18.09 -6.61
N ASN A 118 -2.91 -18.71 -6.99
CA ASN A 118 -3.82 -18.18 -7.99
C ASN A 118 -4.46 -16.89 -7.47
N GLY A 119 -4.32 -15.80 -8.23
CA GLY A 119 -4.91 -14.51 -7.85
C GLY A 119 -4.07 -13.66 -6.89
N THR A 120 -2.81 -14.01 -6.61
CA THR A 120 -1.84 -13.13 -5.92
C THR A 120 -0.57 -12.88 -6.77
N GLY A 121 0.35 -12.00 -6.36
CA GLY A 121 1.57 -11.69 -7.11
C GLY A 121 1.39 -10.64 -8.22
N TRP A 122 2.29 -10.61 -9.21
CA TRP A 122 2.21 -9.71 -10.36
C TRP A 122 0.93 -9.95 -11.15
N GLN A 123 0.18 -8.88 -11.37
CA GLN A 123 -1.07 -8.88 -12.11
C GLN A 123 -1.21 -7.56 -12.86
N ILE A 124 -2.20 -7.51 -13.73
CA ILE A 124 -2.59 -6.27 -14.38
C ILE A 124 -3.77 -5.70 -13.62
N ARG A 125 -3.62 -4.48 -13.10
CA ARG A 125 -4.70 -3.72 -12.46
C ARG A 125 -4.64 -2.27 -12.91
N GLY A 126 -5.80 -1.73 -13.30
CA GLY A 126 -5.93 -0.33 -13.71
C GLY A 126 -4.95 0.11 -14.80
N GLY A 127 -4.67 -0.75 -15.79
CA GLY A 127 -3.74 -0.42 -16.88
C GLY A 127 -2.24 -0.47 -16.50
N THR A 128 -1.90 -0.95 -15.31
CA THR A 128 -0.52 -1.07 -14.80
C THR A 128 -0.17 -2.50 -14.38
N LEU A 129 1.12 -2.80 -14.29
CA LEU A 129 1.60 -4.05 -13.68
C LEU A 129 1.71 -3.86 -12.16
N THR A 130 0.79 -4.47 -11.43
CA THR A 130 0.72 -4.37 -9.97
C THR A 130 1.10 -5.71 -9.35
N TYR A 131 2.13 -5.71 -8.51
CA TYR A 131 2.41 -6.82 -7.62
C TYR A 131 1.50 -6.72 -6.39
N ILE A 132 0.57 -7.66 -6.27
CA ILE A 132 -0.24 -7.80 -5.07
C ILE A 132 0.61 -8.48 -4.00
N PRO A 133 0.84 -7.82 -2.86
CA PRO A 133 1.60 -8.34 -1.75
C PRO A 133 1.13 -9.73 -1.37
N SER A 134 2.03 -10.69 -1.51
CA SER A 134 1.79 -12.10 -1.27
C SER A 134 3.02 -12.72 -0.62
N PRO A 135 2.85 -13.72 0.26
CA PRO A 135 3.97 -14.52 0.71
C PRO A 135 4.47 -15.47 -0.39
N CYS A 136 3.74 -15.60 -1.52
CA CYS A 136 4.23 -16.27 -2.72
C CYS A 136 5.30 -15.42 -3.41
N LEU A 137 6.41 -16.05 -3.83
CA LEU A 137 7.39 -15.39 -4.68
C LEU A 137 6.79 -15.21 -6.07
N SER A 138 6.62 -13.96 -6.49
CA SER A 138 6.13 -13.63 -7.82
C SER A 138 7.25 -13.08 -8.68
N THR A 139 7.45 -13.68 -9.85
CA THR A 139 8.46 -13.26 -10.81
C THR A 139 7.82 -12.88 -12.13
N LEU A 140 8.03 -11.64 -12.54
CA LEU A 140 7.72 -11.14 -13.87
C LEU A 140 8.96 -11.29 -14.76
N LEU A 141 8.86 -12.07 -15.83
CA LEU A 141 9.95 -12.40 -16.75
C LEU A 141 9.72 -11.77 -18.11
N TYR A 142 10.77 -11.26 -18.75
CA TYR A 142 10.75 -10.79 -20.13
C TYR A 142 12.02 -11.17 -20.89
N ASN A 143 11.86 -11.94 -21.97
CA ASN A 143 12.97 -12.35 -22.85
C ASN A 143 13.12 -11.35 -24.00
N VAL A 144 14.33 -10.81 -24.17
CA VAL A 144 14.63 -9.83 -25.22
C VAL A 144 16.00 -10.05 -25.84
N LYS A 145 16.13 -9.82 -27.14
CA LYS A 145 17.42 -9.84 -27.85
C LYS A 145 17.81 -8.43 -28.27
N LEU A 146 18.86 -7.91 -27.63
CA LEU A 146 19.46 -6.63 -27.99
C LEU A 146 20.49 -6.84 -29.10
N VAL A 147 20.31 -6.17 -30.24
CA VAL A 147 21.25 -6.23 -31.37
C VAL A 147 22.40 -5.24 -31.23
N ARG A 148 22.25 -4.26 -30.33
CA ARG A 148 23.27 -3.29 -29.93
C ARG A 148 23.14 -3.00 -28.43
N PRO A 149 24.18 -2.49 -27.76
CA PRO A 149 24.06 -2.02 -26.39
C PRO A 149 22.91 -1.03 -26.25
N GLY A 150 22.19 -1.13 -25.14
CA GLY A 150 20.97 -0.35 -24.91
C GLY A 150 20.68 -0.25 -23.42
N PHE A 151 19.41 -0.11 -23.07
CA PHE A 151 18.99 -0.03 -21.68
C PHE A 151 17.58 -0.56 -21.50
N VAL A 152 17.25 -0.94 -20.27
CA VAL A 152 15.88 -1.07 -19.80
C VAL A 152 15.62 0.06 -18.83
N ARG A 153 14.47 0.72 -19.00
CA ARG A 153 14.00 1.80 -18.15
C ARG A 153 12.59 1.48 -17.70
N TYR A 154 12.32 1.54 -16.41
CA TYR A 154 10.98 1.30 -15.90
C TYR A 154 10.59 2.31 -14.83
N LYS A 155 9.32 2.72 -14.87
CA LYS A 155 8.73 3.65 -13.90
C LYS A 155 7.90 2.87 -12.91
N TYR A 156 8.15 3.10 -11.63
CA TYR A 156 7.55 2.31 -10.57
C TYR A 156 7.26 3.11 -9.30
N ILE A 157 6.33 2.60 -8.52
CA ILE A 157 6.10 2.93 -7.11
C ILE A 157 6.50 1.68 -6.32
N TYR A 158 7.52 1.81 -5.48
CA TYR A 158 8.02 0.77 -4.57
C TYR A 158 7.92 1.29 -3.14
N PRO A 159 6.76 1.10 -2.52
CA PRO A 159 6.34 1.91 -1.39
C PRO A 159 7.07 1.66 -0.07
N ASP A 160 7.51 0.43 0.18
CA ASP A 160 8.13 0.05 1.45
C ASP A 160 9.13 -1.08 1.22
N SER A 161 10.10 -1.22 2.12
CA SER A 161 11.13 -2.26 2.03
C SER A 161 10.70 -3.63 2.61
N GLY A 162 9.45 -3.77 3.04
CA GLY A 162 8.94 -5.01 3.62
C GLY A 162 8.34 -5.95 2.56
N VAL A 163 8.02 -5.41 1.39
CA VAL A 163 8.04 -6.20 0.15
C VAL A 163 9.47 -6.26 -0.35
N PHE A 164 10.02 -7.45 -0.50
CA PHE A 164 11.24 -7.65 -1.27
C PHE A 164 10.94 -7.35 -2.74
N LEU A 165 11.63 -6.37 -3.35
CA LEU A 165 11.66 -6.15 -4.79
C LEU A 165 13.10 -6.27 -5.28
N SER A 166 13.33 -7.14 -6.26
CA SER A 166 14.62 -7.19 -6.95
C SER A 166 14.46 -7.24 -8.46
N PHE A 167 15.41 -6.61 -9.15
CA PHE A 167 15.53 -6.61 -10.59
C PHE A 167 16.80 -7.35 -10.99
N HIS A 168 16.69 -8.37 -11.84
CA HIS A 168 17.86 -9.10 -12.32
C HIS A 168 17.90 -9.19 -13.84
N VAL A 169 19.13 -9.16 -14.35
CA VAL A 169 19.48 -9.31 -15.75
C VAL A 169 20.35 -10.55 -15.90
N GLN A 170 19.88 -11.51 -16.69
CA GLN A 170 20.60 -12.75 -16.99
C GLN A 170 20.90 -12.85 -18.49
N ASN A 171 22.08 -13.36 -18.83
CA ASN A 171 22.43 -13.64 -20.22
C ASN A 171 22.01 -15.06 -20.66
N GLU A 172 22.30 -15.43 -21.91
CA GLU A 172 22.00 -16.74 -22.48
C GLU A 172 22.62 -17.95 -21.75
N GLN A 173 23.60 -17.72 -20.87
CA GLN A 173 24.23 -18.75 -20.05
C GLN A 173 23.65 -18.82 -18.63
N CYS A 174 22.54 -18.11 -18.37
CA CYS A 174 21.92 -17.94 -17.04
C CYS A 174 22.85 -17.30 -16.00
N LEU A 175 23.98 -16.72 -16.44
CA LEU A 175 24.88 -15.99 -15.57
C LEU A 175 24.29 -14.62 -15.29
N SER A 176 24.26 -14.22 -14.02
CA SER A 176 23.99 -12.82 -13.67
C SER A 176 25.08 -11.97 -14.31
N VAL A 177 24.69 -10.91 -15.02
CA VAL A 177 25.66 -9.98 -15.61
C VAL A 177 26.24 -9.15 -14.46
N ASN A 178 27.26 -9.68 -13.79
CA ASN A 178 27.98 -9.05 -12.69
C ASN A 178 28.91 -7.96 -13.23
N ASP A 179 28.32 -6.83 -13.63
CA ASP A 179 29.04 -5.57 -13.75
C ASP A 179 28.87 -4.80 -12.43
N ASN A 180 29.93 -4.16 -11.93
CA ASN A 180 29.89 -3.38 -10.68
C ASN A 180 28.85 -2.24 -10.72
N THR A 181 28.35 -1.92 -11.91
CA THR A 181 27.26 -0.97 -12.18
C THR A 181 25.87 -1.57 -11.97
N LEU A 182 25.65 -2.86 -12.29
CA LEU A 182 24.34 -3.52 -12.18
C LEU A 182 23.95 -3.87 -10.73
N SER A 183 24.92 -4.15 -9.86
CA SER A 183 24.67 -4.49 -8.44
C SER A 183 23.90 -3.40 -7.68
N LYS A 184 24.06 -2.14 -8.09
CA LYS A 184 23.30 -0.98 -7.56
C LYS A 184 21.83 -0.99 -7.96
N HIS A 185 21.50 -1.52 -9.14
CA HIS A 185 20.14 -1.55 -9.69
C HIS A 185 19.38 -2.84 -9.34
N THR A 186 20.07 -3.83 -8.75
CA THR A 186 19.47 -5.10 -8.33
C THR A 186 18.34 -4.91 -7.32
N PHE A 187 18.47 -3.91 -6.45
CA PHE A 187 17.47 -3.54 -5.45
C PHE A 187 17.06 -2.09 -5.68
N PRO A 188 15.94 -1.85 -6.39
CA PRO A 188 15.46 -0.51 -6.64
C PRO A 188 15.22 0.22 -5.31
N PRO A 189 15.55 1.52 -5.20
CA PRO A 189 15.27 2.29 -4.01
C PRO A 189 13.76 2.41 -3.80
N THR A 190 13.34 2.41 -2.53
CA THR A 190 11.95 2.68 -2.16
C THR A 190 11.56 4.09 -2.59
N THR A 191 10.32 4.25 -3.03
CA THR A 191 9.74 5.54 -3.42
C THR A 191 9.24 6.28 -2.18
N THR A 192 9.42 7.60 -2.16
CA THR A 192 8.66 8.47 -1.24
C THR A 192 7.19 8.48 -1.66
N ASP A 193 6.29 8.73 -0.72
CA ASP A 193 4.85 8.37 -0.77
C ASP A 193 4.01 8.84 -1.94
N THR A 194 4.55 9.62 -2.88
CA THR A 194 3.78 10.29 -3.93
C THR A 194 4.47 10.38 -5.30
N ASN A 195 5.73 9.97 -5.45
CA ASN A 195 6.48 10.18 -6.69
C ASN A 195 6.85 8.86 -7.39
N TRP A 196 6.55 8.79 -8.68
CA TRP A 196 7.07 7.76 -9.58
C TRP A 196 8.59 7.88 -9.66
N ASN A 197 9.30 6.85 -9.20
CA ASN A 197 10.73 6.74 -9.51
C ASN A 197 10.93 6.06 -10.86
N GLU A 198 12.07 6.34 -11.47
CA GLU A 198 12.50 5.75 -12.72
C GLU A 198 13.86 5.11 -12.51
N GLU A 199 13.97 3.81 -12.79
CA GLU A 199 15.24 3.09 -12.82
C GLU A 199 15.63 2.85 -14.27
N GLU A 200 16.89 3.14 -14.60
CA GLU A 200 17.48 2.88 -15.91
C GLU A 200 18.73 2.02 -15.76
N VAL A 201 18.72 0.86 -16.41
CA VAL A 201 19.80 -0.13 -16.35
C VAL A 201 20.36 -0.30 -17.74
N SER A 202 21.65 -0.02 -17.90
CA SER A 202 22.38 -0.25 -19.16
C SER A 202 22.56 -1.74 -19.42
N LEU A 203 22.35 -2.15 -20.67
CA LEU A 203 22.35 -3.55 -21.09
C LEU A 203 23.36 -3.75 -22.24
N SER A 204 24.11 -4.84 -22.17
CA SER A 204 25.00 -5.26 -23.26
C SER A 204 24.19 -5.81 -24.45
N SER A 205 24.79 -5.82 -25.64
CA SER A 205 24.16 -6.49 -26.78
C SER A 205 24.12 -7.99 -26.56
N GLY A 206 23.00 -8.60 -26.89
CA GLY A 206 22.82 -10.03 -26.80
C GLY A 206 21.41 -10.40 -26.36
N PRO A 207 21.15 -11.70 -26.27
CA PRO A 207 19.94 -12.28 -25.69
C PRO A 207 20.00 -12.18 -24.16
N ILE A 208 18.96 -11.58 -23.59
CA ILE A 208 18.86 -11.17 -22.20
C ILE A 208 17.49 -11.57 -21.65
N LEU A 209 17.48 -12.09 -20.43
CA LEU A 209 16.29 -12.29 -19.62
C LEU A 209 16.25 -11.21 -18.53
N LEU A 210 15.18 -10.42 -18.53
CA LEU A 210 14.87 -9.43 -17.49
C LEU A 210 13.89 -10.06 -16.50
N SER A 211 14.12 -9.87 -15.20
CA SER A 211 13.24 -10.41 -14.17
C SER A 211 13.00 -9.41 -13.04
N TRP A 212 11.72 -9.16 -12.72
CA TRP A 212 11.29 -8.43 -11.54
C TRP A 212 10.70 -9.44 -10.54
N LYS A 213 11.39 -9.65 -9.43
CA LYS A 213 11.00 -10.57 -8.38
C LYS A 213 10.42 -9.79 -7.22
N ALA A 214 9.26 -10.21 -6.74
CA ALA A 214 8.62 -9.61 -5.59
C ALA A 214 8.05 -10.67 -4.63
N MET A 215 8.26 -10.47 -3.33
CA MET A 215 7.65 -11.28 -2.26
C MET A 215 7.47 -10.47 -0.99
N VAL A 216 6.44 -10.75 -0.20
CA VAL A 216 6.32 -10.18 1.15
C VAL A 216 7.23 -10.92 2.11
N LEU A 217 8.01 -10.18 2.89
CA LEU A 217 8.87 -10.76 3.92
C LEU A 217 8.08 -11.00 5.22
N HIS A 218 7.39 -9.97 5.75
CA HIS A 218 6.56 -10.06 6.97
C HIS A 218 5.56 -8.92 7.06
N GLY A 219 4.31 -9.18 7.46
CA GLY A 219 3.31 -8.12 7.64
C GLY A 219 2.56 -7.79 6.34
N GLN A 220 1.67 -6.80 6.40
CA GLN A 220 0.94 -6.31 5.24
C GLN A 220 1.62 -5.07 4.66
N HIS A 221 1.70 -5.02 3.33
CA HIS A 221 2.48 -4.00 2.62
C HIS A 221 1.70 -3.39 1.48
N ARG A 222 2.19 -2.26 0.95
CA ARG A 222 1.63 -1.63 -0.24
C ARG A 222 2.00 -2.41 -1.51
N PRO A 223 1.11 -2.52 -2.51
CA PRO A 223 1.45 -3.11 -3.81
C PRO A 223 2.58 -2.37 -4.51
N ILE A 224 3.45 -3.10 -5.20
CA ILE A 224 4.44 -2.50 -6.09
C ILE A 224 3.74 -2.26 -7.42
N VAL A 225 3.85 -1.06 -7.97
CA VAL A 225 3.23 -0.72 -9.25
C VAL A 225 4.30 -0.37 -10.26
N ILE A 226 4.33 -1.05 -11.39
CA ILE A 226 5.14 -0.70 -12.56
C ILE A 226 4.20 -0.12 -13.62
N LYS A 227 4.36 1.16 -13.91
CA LYS A 227 3.52 1.91 -14.86
C LYS A 227 4.00 1.77 -16.29
N SER A 228 5.31 1.72 -16.50
CA SER A 228 5.86 1.57 -17.85
C SER A 228 7.19 0.87 -17.86
N ILE A 229 7.44 0.07 -18.90
CA ILE A 229 8.72 -0.59 -19.18
C ILE A 229 9.13 -0.21 -20.61
N GLU A 230 10.29 0.41 -20.75
CA GLU A 230 10.92 0.77 -22.03
C GLU A 230 12.25 0.03 -22.17
N ILE A 231 12.47 -0.60 -23.32
CA ILE A 231 13.69 -1.34 -23.63
C ILE A 231 14.26 -0.80 -24.94
N ARG A 232 15.53 -0.42 -24.94
CA ARG A 232 16.29 0.08 -26.09
C ARG A 232 17.38 -0.90 -26.48
N GLY A 233 17.76 -0.86 -27.76
CA GLY A 233 18.83 -1.71 -28.30
C GLY A 233 18.32 -2.96 -29.02
N VAL A 234 17.00 -3.12 -29.14
CA VAL A 234 16.40 -4.18 -29.96
C VAL A 234 16.56 -3.87 -31.46
N ALA A 235 16.26 -4.87 -32.28
CA ALA A 235 16.28 -4.70 -33.73
C ALA A 235 15.36 -3.57 -34.20
N TYR A 236 15.68 -3.04 -35.38
CA TYR A 236 14.84 -2.11 -36.13
C TYR A 236 13.38 -2.57 -36.21
N THR A 237 12.45 -1.61 -36.21
CA THR A 237 11.05 -1.88 -36.57
C THR A 237 10.83 -1.68 -38.07
N GLN A 238 10.01 -2.53 -38.68
CA GLN A 238 9.62 -2.47 -40.09
C GLN A 238 8.38 -1.59 -40.32
N GLU A 239 7.64 -1.30 -39.25
CA GLU A 239 6.43 -0.50 -39.31
C GLU A 239 6.28 0.33 -38.03
N CYS A 240 5.49 1.39 -38.09
CA CYS A 240 5.17 2.20 -36.93
C CYS A 240 3.94 1.64 -36.24
N THR A 241 3.95 1.66 -34.91
CA THR A 241 2.83 1.22 -34.10
C THR A 241 1.76 2.30 -34.09
N LEU A 242 0.49 1.92 -34.24
CA LEU A 242 -0.63 2.83 -34.05
C LEU A 242 -0.65 3.36 -32.62
N CYS A 243 -0.89 4.65 -32.44
CA CYS A 243 -1.14 5.18 -31.10
C CYS A 243 -2.38 4.53 -30.49
N PRO A 244 -2.35 4.12 -29.20
CA PRO A 244 -3.53 3.58 -28.54
C PRO A 244 -4.64 4.63 -28.39
N ASN A 245 -5.86 4.16 -28.14
CA ASN A 245 -7.01 5.03 -27.87
C ASN A 245 -6.70 6.05 -26.77
N GLY A 246 -7.20 7.28 -26.92
CA GLY A 246 -6.96 8.37 -25.98
C GLY A 246 -5.55 8.96 -26.05
N THR A 247 -4.74 8.56 -27.03
CA THR A 247 -3.46 9.19 -27.33
C THR A 247 -3.38 9.60 -28.80
N PHE A 248 -2.44 10.49 -29.12
CA PHE A 248 -2.22 10.95 -30.49
C PHE A 248 -0.74 11.16 -30.78
N SER A 249 -0.36 11.22 -32.05
CA SER A 249 0.99 11.61 -32.45
C SER A 249 1.01 12.43 -33.74
N VAL A 250 1.89 13.43 -33.78
CA VAL A 250 2.26 14.08 -35.03
C VAL A 250 3.20 13.19 -35.86
N ALA A 251 3.46 13.56 -37.12
CA ALA A 251 4.42 12.83 -37.94
C ALA A 251 5.83 12.84 -37.30
N ASN A 252 6.60 11.79 -37.53
CA ASN A 252 7.96 11.61 -36.99
C ASN A 252 8.02 11.54 -35.44
N SER A 253 6.96 11.07 -34.79
CA SER A 253 6.91 10.95 -33.32
C SER A 253 7.47 9.64 -32.79
N GLY A 254 8.31 9.73 -31.76
CA GLY A 254 8.85 8.57 -31.06
C GLY A 254 7.93 7.96 -30.01
N VAL A 255 6.93 8.72 -29.53
CA VAL A 255 5.99 8.35 -28.46
C VAL A 255 4.65 9.06 -28.71
N CYS A 256 3.54 8.45 -28.31
CA CYS A 256 2.21 9.07 -28.34
C CYS A 256 1.97 9.97 -27.13
N GLN A 257 1.30 11.09 -27.35
CA GLN A 257 0.92 12.02 -26.30
C GLN A 257 -0.52 11.73 -25.83
N PRO A 258 -0.81 11.78 -24.52
CA PRO A 258 -2.16 11.57 -24.01
C PRO A 258 -3.08 12.75 -24.34
N CYS A 259 -4.34 12.44 -24.65
CA CYS A 259 -5.40 13.43 -24.78
C CYS A 259 -5.78 14.00 -23.41
N GLN A 260 -5.90 15.33 -23.36
CA GLN A 260 -6.29 16.07 -22.15
C GLN A 260 -7.79 15.90 -21.87
N PRO A 261 -8.25 16.11 -20.62
CA PRO A 261 -9.67 16.07 -20.28
C PRO A 261 -10.51 16.97 -21.21
N GLY A 262 -11.70 16.50 -21.57
CA GLY A 262 -12.57 17.17 -22.56
C GLY A 262 -12.16 16.95 -24.02
N THR A 263 -11.13 16.15 -24.28
CA THR A 263 -10.76 15.69 -25.62
C THR A 263 -10.72 14.16 -25.68
N TYR A 264 -10.76 13.61 -26.89
CA TYR A 264 -10.69 12.17 -27.12
C TYR A 264 -9.94 11.85 -28.41
N SER A 265 -9.49 10.61 -28.54
CA SER A 265 -8.96 10.10 -29.80
C SER A 265 -9.17 8.60 -29.95
N ASN A 266 -9.43 8.18 -31.19
CA ASN A 266 -9.39 6.77 -31.55
C ASN A 266 -7.93 6.32 -31.76
N ALA A 267 -7.71 5.02 -31.75
CA ALA A 267 -6.41 4.44 -32.07
C ALA A 267 -5.93 4.93 -33.45
N GLY A 268 -4.67 5.33 -33.54
CA GLY A 268 -4.10 5.87 -34.77
C GLY A 268 -4.38 7.35 -35.04
N ALA A 269 -4.87 8.14 -34.07
CA ALA A 269 -5.20 9.54 -34.29
C ALA A 269 -3.97 10.45 -34.35
N SER A 270 -3.97 11.40 -35.28
CA SER A 270 -2.92 12.42 -35.42
C SER A 270 -3.10 13.64 -34.51
N SER A 271 -4.29 13.79 -33.91
CA SER A 271 -4.64 14.85 -32.96
C SER A 271 -5.85 14.43 -32.12
N CYS A 272 -6.04 15.06 -30.96
CA CYS A 272 -7.24 14.86 -30.14
C CYS A 272 -8.39 15.71 -30.66
N SER A 273 -9.58 15.12 -30.73
CA SER A 273 -10.83 15.80 -31.05
C SER A 273 -11.48 16.35 -29.77
N GLN A 274 -12.13 17.51 -29.85
CA GLN A 274 -12.84 18.08 -28.69
C GLN A 274 -14.21 17.42 -28.51
N CYS A 275 -14.58 17.18 -27.25
CA CYS A 275 -15.96 16.84 -26.90
C CYS A 275 -16.85 18.08 -26.95
N ASP A 276 -18.16 17.90 -27.21
CA ASP A 276 -19.11 18.98 -27.01
C ASP A 276 -19.12 19.40 -25.53
N LYS A 277 -18.68 20.63 -25.25
CA LYS A 277 -18.59 21.17 -23.89
C LYS A 277 -19.93 21.15 -23.15
N LEU A 278 -21.05 21.23 -23.86
CA LEU A 278 -22.38 21.27 -23.27
C LEU A 278 -22.95 19.88 -23.00
N SER A 279 -22.94 18.96 -23.98
CA SER A 279 -23.59 17.66 -23.88
C SER A 279 -22.68 16.50 -23.50
N GLU A 280 -21.37 16.67 -23.62
CA GLU A 280 -20.40 15.58 -23.50
C GLU A 280 -19.28 15.90 -22.49
N TYR A 281 -18.61 14.85 -22.04
CA TYR A 281 -17.43 14.91 -21.20
C TYR A 281 -16.45 13.78 -21.53
N SER A 282 -15.19 13.97 -21.18
CA SER A 282 -14.18 12.91 -21.22
C SER A 282 -13.11 13.16 -20.15
N GLY A 283 -12.63 12.08 -19.55
CA GLY A 283 -11.44 12.12 -18.69
C GLY A 283 -10.15 12.21 -19.53
N PRO A 284 -8.98 12.24 -18.87
CA PRO A 284 -7.70 12.12 -19.58
C PRO A 284 -7.60 10.76 -20.28
N LYS A 285 -6.83 10.68 -21.37
CA LYS A 285 -6.61 9.45 -22.15
C LYS A 285 -7.91 8.77 -22.61
N ALA A 286 -8.96 9.54 -22.92
CA ALA A 286 -10.25 8.98 -23.31
C ALA A 286 -10.31 8.55 -24.79
N ALA A 287 -10.81 7.33 -25.02
CA ALA A 287 -11.06 6.80 -26.36
C ALA A 287 -12.21 7.50 -27.09
N LYS A 288 -13.20 8.00 -26.34
CA LYS A 288 -14.41 8.64 -26.85
C LYS A 288 -15.02 9.57 -25.82
N CYS A 289 -15.79 10.54 -26.27
CA CYS A 289 -16.63 11.34 -25.40
C CYS A 289 -17.81 10.52 -24.87
N GLN A 290 -18.22 10.84 -23.65
CA GLN A 290 -19.40 10.28 -23.01
C GLN A 290 -20.46 11.37 -22.87
N LEU A 291 -21.74 11.01 -23.07
CA LEU A 291 -22.84 11.93 -22.85
C LEU A 291 -22.96 12.25 -21.37
N ARG A 292 -23.18 13.52 -21.05
CA ARG A 292 -23.42 13.98 -19.70
C ARG A 292 -24.78 13.47 -19.22
N PRO A 293 -24.83 12.67 -18.15
CA PRO A 293 -26.10 12.15 -17.63
C PRO A 293 -26.90 13.24 -16.90
N PRO A 294 -28.21 13.02 -16.67
CA PRO A 294 -29.01 13.89 -15.81
C PRO A 294 -28.45 13.89 -14.38
N CYS A 295 -28.42 15.06 -13.73
CA CYS A 295 -27.96 15.17 -12.35
C CYS A 295 -28.84 14.36 -11.39
N THR A 296 -28.20 13.73 -10.41
CA THR A 296 -28.82 12.93 -9.36
C THR A 296 -28.51 13.52 -7.98
N VAL A 297 -29.18 13.02 -6.94
CA VAL A 297 -28.91 13.43 -5.55
C VAL A 297 -27.50 13.12 -5.07
N ARG A 298 -26.76 12.26 -5.78
CA ARG A 298 -25.35 11.95 -5.49
C ARG A 298 -24.39 12.98 -6.08
N ASP A 299 -24.83 13.75 -7.08
CA ASP A 299 -23.95 14.71 -7.76
C ASP A 299 -23.84 16.05 -6.99
N TYR A 300 -24.51 16.21 -5.84
CA TYR A 300 -24.35 17.38 -4.96
C TYR A 300 -24.24 16.96 -3.49
N TYR A 301 -23.66 17.83 -2.66
CA TYR A 301 -23.52 17.61 -1.23
C TYR A 301 -23.88 18.87 -0.43
N ALA A 302 -24.23 18.66 0.84
CA ALA A 302 -24.55 19.73 1.78
C ALA A 302 -23.28 20.33 2.38
N VAL A 303 -23.28 21.65 2.60
CA VAL A 303 -22.20 22.43 3.19
C VAL A 303 -22.78 23.29 4.31
N HIS A 304 -22.31 23.05 5.53
CA HIS A 304 -22.75 23.76 6.72
C HIS A 304 -21.94 25.04 6.92
N SER A 305 -22.60 26.14 7.28
CA SER A 305 -21.93 27.34 7.78
C SER A 305 -21.45 27.13 9.22
N ALA A 306 -20.53 27.99 9.68
CA ALA A 306 -20.22 28.07 11.11
C ALA A 306 -21.48 28.39 11.92
N CYS A 307 -21.52 27.90 13.17
CA CYS A 307 -22.62 28.17 14.09
C CYS A 307 -22.59 29.62 14.57
N ASP A 308 -23.75 30.26 14.58
CA ASP A 308 -23.94 31.58 15.17
C ASP A 308 -24.00 31.53 16.71
N HIS A 309 -24.16 32.72 17.33
CA HIS A 309 -24.27 32.86 18.77
C HIS A 309 -25.51 32.16 19.37
N GLU A 310 -26.55 31.89 18.57
CA GLU A 310 -27.76 31.18 18.96
C GLU A 310 -27.67 29.66 18.73
N LYS A 311 -26.48 29.14 18.39
CA LYS A 311 -26.23 27.74 18.01
C LYS A 311 -27.08 27.30 16.81
N LYS A 312 -27.19 28.16 15.80
CA LYS A 312 -27.83 27.87 14.51
C LYS A 312 -26.85 28.02 13.36
N ALA A 313 -27.07 27.26 12.29
CA ALA A 313 -26.27 27.28 11.07
C ALA A 313 -27.16 27.30 9.82
N THR A 314 -26.57 27.70 8.69
CA THR A 314 -27.18 27.62 7.37
C THR A 314 -26.59 26.43 6.63
N ILE A 315 -27.45 25.61 6.02
CA ILE A 315 -27.05 24.51 5.14
C ILE A 315 -27.23 24.96 3.70
N ASN A 316 -26.14 25.04 2.96
CA ASN A 316 -26.13 25.30 1.51
C ASN A 316 -25.82 24.00 0.77
N TYR A 317 -26.21 23.89 -0.49
CA TYR A 317 -25.87 22.73 -1.32
C TYR A 317 -24.88 23.15 -2.41
N ARG A 318 -23.95 22.27 -2.77
CA ARG A 318 -22.98 22.49 -3.86
C ARG A 318 -22.88 21.25 -4.73
N TRP A 319 -22.76 21.46 -6.04
CA TRP A 319 -22.46 20.37 -6.98
C TRP A 319 -21.05 19.83 -6.71
N SER A 320 -20.87 18.51 -6.88
CA SER A 320 -19.56 17.88 -6.95
C SER A 320 -18.83 18.38 -8.20
N GLU A 321 -17.56 18.77 -8.06
CA GLU A 321 -16.72 19.13 -9.21
C GLU A 321 -15.76 17.98 -9.57
N PRO A 322 -15.38 17.83 -10.87
CA PRO A 322 -15.96 18.55 -12.01
C PRO A 322 -17.44 18.19 -12.20
N LYS A 323 -18.30 19.20 -12.42
CA LYS A 323 -19.73 18.99 -12.65
C LYS A 323 -19.92 18.28 -13.99
N ILE A 324 -20.04 16.96 -13.95
CA ILE A 324 -20.20 16.13 -15.15
C ILE A 324 -21.67 16.07 -15.58
N CYS A 325 -22.59 16.03 -14.62
CA CYS A 325 -24.02 15.92 -14.91
C CYS A 325 -24.65 17.22 -15.45
N ARG A 326 -25.79 17.08 -16.13
CA ARG A 326 -26.63 18.17 -16.62
C ARG A 326 -27.92 18.29 -15.83
N SER A 327 -28.24 19.51 -15.39
CA SER A 327 -29.45 19.82 -14.61
C SER A 327 -30.66 20.17 -15.50
N ASP A 328 -30.47 20.37 -16.79
CA ASP A 328 -31.53 20.75 -17.74
C ASP A 328 -32.16 19.54 -18.46
N LEU A 329 -31.62 18.33 -18.26
CA LEU A 329 -32.18 17.10 -18.81
C LEU A 329 -33.43 16.64 -18.05
N ALA A 330 -34.34 15.97 -18.76
CA ALA A 330 -35.53 15.38 -18.14
C ALA A 330 -35.14 14.35 -17.05
N GLY A 331 -35.73 14.48 -15.86
CA GLY A 331 -35.40 13.65 -14.70
C GLY A 331 -34.18 14.10 -13.89
N ALA A 332 -33.49 15.17 -14.31
CA ALA A 332 -32.40 15.73 -13.53
C ALA A 332 -32.90 16.46 -12.27
N VAL A 333 -32.25 16.21 -11.13
CA VAL A 333 -32.52 16.95 -9.89
C VAL A 333 -31.96 18.37 -9.99
N GLN A 334 -32.65 19.31 -9.35
CA GLN A 334 -32.13 20.67 -9.14
C GLN A 334 -31.41 20.75 -7.80
N LEU A 335 -30.50 21.72 -7.70
CA LEU A 335 -29.82 22.00 -6.44
C LEU A 335 -30.87 22.48 -5.42
N PRO A 336 -30.97 21.87 -4.23
CA PRO A 336 -31.97 22.28 -3.24
C PRO A 336 -31.75 23.71 -2.72
N GLU A 337 -32.82 24.35 -2.27
CA GLU A 337 -32.74 25.65 -1.61
C GLU A 337 -32.02 25.54 -0.25
N SER A 338 -31.30 26.61 0.11
CA SER A 338 -30.57 26.68 1.37
C SER A 338 -31.50 26.62 2.57
N GLN A 339 -31.14 25.81 3.57
CA GLN A 339 -31.88 25.72 4.83
C GLN A 339 -31.29 26.70 5.84
N LEU A 340 -32.11 27.64 6.33
CA LEU A 340 -31.70 28.66 7.29
C LEU A 340 -32.03 28.25 8.73
N ASN A 341 -31.27 28.77 9.69
CA ASN A 341 -31.54 28.65 11.13
C ASN A 341 -31.62 27.19 11.65
N VAL A 342 -30.86 26.27 11.06
CA VAL A 342 -30.82 24.87 11.48
C VAL A 342 -30.04 24.75 12.79
N LYS A 343 -30.61 24.08 13.80
CA LYS A 343 -29.95 23.86 15.09
C LYS A 343 -28.61 23.15 14.88
N CYS A 344 -27.55 23.68 15.49
CA CYS A 344 -26.22 23.11 15.37
C CYS A 344 -26.14 21.70 15.98
N PRO A 345 -25.47 20.77 15.28
CA PRO A 345 -25.24 19.44 15.78
C PRO A 345 -24.24 19.46 16.95
N PRO A 346 -24.22 18.41 17.78
CA PRO A 346 -23.27 18.30 18.88
C PRO A 346 -21.83 18.19 18.37
N CYS A 347 -20.87 18.62 19.19
CA CYS A 347 -19.46 18.39 18.92
C CYS A 347 -19.05 16.95 19.27
N ASN A 348 -17.90 16.51 18.76
CA ASN A 348 -17.34 15.21 19.11
C ASN A 348 -16.95 15.14 20.60
N PRO A 349 -17.02 13.98 21.27
CA PRO A 349 -16.57 13.83 22.65
C PRO A 349 -15.13 14.32 22.84
N GLY A 350 -14.86 15.01 23.95
CA GLY A 350 -13.59 15.69 24.20
C GLY A 350 -13.43 17.06 23.56
N THR A 351 -14.46 17.54 22.85
CA THR A 351 -14.47 18.86 22.21
C THR A 351 -15.69 19.68 22.67
N PHE A 352 -15.68 20.98 22.39
CA PHE A 352 -16.77 21.90 22.71
C PHE A 352 -16.93 22.97 21.62
N LEU A 353 -18.12 23.54 21.51
CA LEU A 353 -18.42 24.58 20.53
C LEU A 353 -17.86 25.93 20.99
N ARG A 354 -16.91 26.50 20.22
CA ARG A 354 -16.34 27.83 20.50
C ARG A 354 -16.10 28.62 19.22
N GLY A 355 -16.66 29.82 19.13
CA GLY A 355 -16.53 30.67 17.94
C GLY A 355 -17.14 30.03 16.69
N GLY A 356 -18.24 29.29 16.87
CA GLY A 356 -18.97 28.66 15.78
C GLY A 356 -18.39 27.34 15.25
N ARG A 357 -17.30 26.82 15.84
CA ARG A 357 -16.62 25.58 15.44
C ARG A 357 -16.26 24.71 16.64
N CYS A 358 -16.10 23.41 16.44
CA CYS A 358 -15.74 22.50 17.52
C CYS A 358 -14.23 22.55 17.81
N ARG A 359 -13.85 22.76 19.07
CA ARG A 359 -12.46 22.86 19.53
C ARG A 359 -12.18 21.82 20.60
N ILE A 360 -10.97 21.29 20.64
CA ILE A 360 -10.53 20.34 21.68
C ILE A 360 -10.52 21.01 23.06
N CYS A 361 -10.98 20.30 24.09
CA CYS A 361 -10.94 20.81 25.46
C CYS A 361 -9.50 21.08 25.94
N PRO A 362 -9.27 22.14 26.73
CA PRO A 362 -7.95 22.41 27.30
C PRO A 362 -7.52 21.31 28.27
N LYS A 363 -6.21 21.26 28.57
CA LYS A 363 -5.63 20.28 29.50
C LYS A 363 -6.36 20.28 30.85
N ASN A 364 -6.62 19.10 31.40
CA ASN A 364 -7.36 18.86 32.65
C ASN A 364 -8.87 19.10 32.59
N TYR A 365 -9.43 19.37 31.41
CA TYR A 365 -10.87 19.51 31.22
C TYR A 365 -11.42 18.39 30.34
N PHE A 366 -12.71 18.11 30.48
CA PHE A 366 -13.44 17.12 29.70
C PHE A 366 -14.78 17.70 29.24
N SER A 367 -15.35 17.13 28.17
CA SER A 367 -16.73 17.41 27.72
C SER A 367 -17.28 16.25 26.91
N SER A 368 -18.58 16.01 27.02
CA SER A 368 -19.31 15.06 26.19
C SER A 368 -19.56 15.56 24.75
N GLY A 369 -19.23 16.82 24.45
CA GLY A 369 -19.49 17.46 23.15
C GLY A 369 -20.70 18.40 23.12
N ASN A 370 -21.59 18.29 24.12
CA ASN A 370 -22.82 19.11 24.21
C ASN A 370 -22.64 20.37 25.07
N GLU A 371 -21.72 20.31 26.02
CA GLU A 371 -21.50 21.31 27.05
C GLU A 371 -20.13 21.96 26.90
N GLU A 372 -19.92 23.10 27.56
CA GLU A 372 -18.60 23.67 27.70
C GLU A 372 -17.67 22.73 28.48
N CYS A 373 -16.37 22.87 28.27
CA CYS A 373 -15.40 22.03 28.96
C CYS A 373 -15.44 22.26 30.48
N GLN A 374 -15.52 21.17 31.23
CA GLN A 374 -15.55 21.17 32.69
C GLN A 374 -14.23 20.62 33.24
N LEU A 375 -13.76 21.16 34.37
CA LEU A 375 -12.53 20.69 35.01
C LEU A 375 -12.73 19.28 35.56
N CYS A 376 -11.75 18.39 35.37
CA CYS A 376 -11.80 17.06 35.96
C CYS A 376 -11.88 17.14 37.50
N PRO A 377 -12.75 16.34 38.15
CA PRO A 377 -12.84 16.26 39.60
C PRO A 377 -11.50 15.89 40.27
N ALA A 378 -11.37 16.19 41.57
CA ALA A 378 -10.20 15.77 42.35
C ALA A 378 -10.02 14.24 42.30
N ASN A 379 -8.76 13.78 42.30
CA ASN A 379 -8.38 12.36 42.17
C ASN A 379 -8.74 11.71 40.82
N THR A 380 -8.95 12.51 39.78
CA THR A 380 -9.17 12.03 38.42
C THR A 380 -8.25 12.74 37.42
N GLN A 381 -7.96 12.08 36.29
CA GLN A 381 -7.23 12.63 35.16
C GLN A 381 -8.05 12.51 33.87
N PRO A 382 -7.86 13.40 32.89
CA PRO A 382 -8.56 13.29 31.61
C PRO A 382 -8.20 12.02 30.83
N ASP A 383 -9.22 11.37 30.26
CA ASP A 383 -9.06 10.26 29.31
C ASP A 383 -8.85 10.80 27.89
N TYR A 384 -7.61 11.23 27.56
CA TYR A 384 -7.33 11.82 26.25
C TYR A 384 -7.42 10.78 25.11
N GLU A 385 -8.31 11.08 24.16
CA GLU A 385 -8.55 10.32 22.93
C GLU A 385 -8.95 11.27 21.78
N TYR A 386 -8.82 10.80 20.56
CA TYR A 386 -9.66 11.31 19.47
C TYR A 386 -10.88 10.43 19.37
N SER A 387 -12.08 11.00 19.44
CA SER A 387 -13.34 10.26 19.32
C SER A 387 -14.23 10.96 18.31
N PHE A 388 -14.08 10.60 17.04
CA PHE A 388 -14.84 11.16 15.93
C PHE A 388 -16.05 10.27 15.64
N ILE A 389 -17.23 10.73 16.05
CA ILE A 389 -18.53 10.06 15.85
C ILE A 389 -19.55 10.96 15.12
N TRP A 390 -19.28 12.27 15.09
CA TRP A 390 -20.02 13.29 14.36
C TRP A 390 -19.09 13.95 13.34
N TRP A 391 -19.53 13.94 12.08
CA TRP A 391 -18.80 14.44 10.92
C TRP A 391 -19.50 15.67 10.35
N ASN A 392 -19.71 16.69 11.18
CA ASN A 392 -20.36 17.93 10.76
C ASN A 392 -19.39 18.87 10.03
N GLU A 393 -18.13 18.82 10.42
CA GLU A 393 -16.98 19.46 9.78
C GLU A 393 -15.76 18.55 9.92
N LEU A 394 -14.74 18.76 9.10
CA LEU A 394 -13.44 18.10 9.28
C LEU A 394 -12.76 18.66 10.53
N PRO A 395 -12.34 17.81 11.50
CA PRO A 395 -11.56 18.24 12.65
C PRO A 395 -10.23 18.90 12.24
N GLU A 396 -9.69 19.82 13.06
CA GLU A 396 -8.46 20.57 12.73
C GLU A 396 -7.25 19.68 12.38
N ASN A 397 -7.14 18.49 12.98
CA ASN A 397 -6.03 17.55 12.75
C ASN A 397 -6.34 16.49 11.69
N VAL A 398 -7.46 16.63 10.98
CA VAL A 398 -7.87 15.74 9.89
C VAL A 398 -7.89 16.52 8.59
N THR A 399 -7.11 16.06 7.62
CA THR A 399 -7.07 16.65 6.28
C THR A 399 -7.52 15.65 5.23
N SER A 400 -7.98 16.16 4.09
CA SER A 400 -8.31 15.33 2.94
C SER A 400 -7.52 15.77 1.72
N THR A 401 -6.97 14.81 1.00
CA THR A 401 -6.20 15.05 -0.23
C THR A 401 -6.70 14.16 -1.36
N CYS A 402 -6.50 14.63 -2.60
CA CYS A 402 -6.80 13.89 -3.81
C CYS A 402 -5.62 13.95 -4.76
N GLN A 403 -5.29 12.81 -5.35
CA GLN A 403 -4.23 12.66 -6.32
C GLN A 403 -4.71 11.82 -7.49
N THR A 404 -4.24 12.18 -8.68
CA THR A 404 -4.45 11.38 -9.90
C THR A 404 -3.44 10.24 -9.95
N LEU A 405 -3.75 9.18 -10.68
CA LEU A 405 -2.80 8.08 -10.96
C LEU A 405 -1.53 8.54 -11.70
N GLU A 406 -1.53 9.76 -12.25
CA GLU A 406 -0.38 10.40 -12.87
C GLU A 406 0.51 11.20 -11.88
N GLY A 407 0.10 11.29 -10.61
CA GLY A 407 0.84 12.00 -9.55
C GLY A 407 0.50 13.49 -9.45
N ASN A 408 -0.43 13.99 -10.28
CA ASN A 408 -0.91 15.37 -10.19
C ASN A 408 -1.98 15.49 -9.11
N THR A 409 -1.99 16.60 -8.39
CA THR A 409 -3.07 16.98 -7.46
C THR A 409 -4.38 17.22 -8.22
N CYS A 410 -5.50 16.79 -7.66
CA CYS A 410 -6.82 17.07 -8.22
C CYS A 410 -7.22 18.54 -7.98
N ASP A 411 -8.20 19.03 -8.74
CA ASP A 411 -8.75 20.39 -8.59
C ASP A 411 -9.66 20.48 -7.36
N GLY A 412 -9.11 20.26 -6.15
CA GLY A 412 -9.66 20.54 -4.81
C GLY A 412 -11.07 20.01 -4.43
N SER A 413 -11.80 19.45 -5.38
CA SER A 413 -13.23 19.20 -5.35
C SER A 413 -13.56 17.74 -5.09
N GLU A 414 -12.67 16.84 -5.48
CA GLU A 414 -12.66 15.48 -4.99
C GLU A 414 -11.96 15.41 -3.64
N ASN A 415 -12.72 15.08 -2.60
CA ASN A 415 -12.25 15.03 -1.22
C ASN A 415 -13.13 14.06 -0.39
N TRP A 416 -12.83 13.95 0.89
CA TRP A 416 -13.70 13.33 1.89
C TRP A 416 -14.67 14.38 2.46
N LEU A 417 -15.95 14.13 2.24
CA LEU A 417 -17.07 15.00 2.57
C LEU A 417 -17.66 14.67 3.95
N PRO A 418 -17.70 15.62 4.89
CA PRO A 418 -18.41 15.46 6.16
C PRO A 418 -19.94 15.49 5.92
N LEU A 419 -20.63 14.39 6.20
CA LEU A 419 -22.08 14.21 5.96
C LEU A 419 -22.91 14.14 7.26
N GLY A 420 -22.33 14.57 8.38
CA GLY A 420 -22.97 14.57 9.71
C GLY A 420 -22.80 13.24 10.44
N ASP A 421 -23.40 12.16 9.93
CA ASP A 421 -23.34 10.83 10.56
C ASP A 421 -22.13 9.98 10.12
N ARG A 422 -21.47 10.40 9.05
CA ARG A 422 -20.28 9.78 8.47
C ARG A 422 -19.48 10.79 7.67
N ILE A 423 -18.24 10.45 7.38
CA ILE A 423 -17.45 11.10 6.34
C ILE A 423 -17.32 10.15 5.16
N SER A 424 -17.63 10.62 3.96
CA SER A 424 -17.61 9.80 2.74
C SER A 424 -16.77 10.43 1.66
N THR A 425 -16.14 9.61 0.83
CA THR A 425 -15.52 10.11 -0.41
C THR A 425 -16.57 10.78 -1.29
N SER A 426 -16.22 11.91 -1.89
CA SER A 426 -17.04 12.61 -2.88
C SER A 426 -17.54 11.68 -3.99
N HIS A 427 -18.67 12.02 -4.61
CA HIS A 427 -19.23 11.32 -5.76
C HIS A 427 -18.82 12.05 -7.04
N SER A 428 -17.61 11.79 -7.51
CA SER A 428 -17.10 12.28 -8.81
C SER A 428 -17.18 11.13 -9.83
N ARG A 429 -17.22 11.43 -11.13
CA ARG A 429 -17.19 10.39 -12.18
C ARG A 429 -15.79 10.20 -12.78
N ARG A 430 -14.77 10.79 -12.15
CA ARG A 430 -13.36 10.48 -12.43
C ARG A 430 -12.99 9.14 -11.81
N ASP A 431 -12.38 8.28 -12.60
CA ASP A 431 -11.83 7.00 -12.15
C ASP A 431 -10.31 7.03 -12.02
N ASP A 432 -9.64 8.05 -12.54
CA ASP A 432 -8.18 8.20 -12.49
C ASP A 432 -7.65 8.78 -11.16
N VAL A 433 -8.43 8.75 -10.08
CA VAL A 433 -8.12 9.40 -8.80
C VAL A 433 -8.16 8.45 -7.62
N TYR A 434 -7.33 8.75 -6.62
CA TYR A 434 -7.46 8.19 -5.28
C TYR A 434 -7.58 9.30 -4.24
N LEU A 435 -8.33 9.01 -3.19
CA LEU A 435 -8.73 9.95 -2.15
C LEU A 435 -8.15 9.51 -0.83
N SER A 436 -7.49 10.44 -0.13
CA SER A 436 -6.92 10.18 1.18
C SER A 436 -7.56 11.04 2.26
N LEU A 437 -7.84 10.43 3.39
CA LEU A 437 -8.16 11.09 4.65
C LEU A 437 -6.97 10.87 5.58
N ILE A 438 -6.43 11.93 6.15
CA ILE A 438 -5.18 11.92 6.91
C ILE A 438 -5.48 12.49 8.30
N LEU A 439 -5.20 11.71 9.35
CA LEU A 439 -5.27 12.12 10.75
C LEU A 439 -3.85 12.24 11.31
N GLU A 440 -3.49 13.43 11.78
CA GLU A 440 -2.21 13.67 12.44
C GLU A 440 -2.34 13.56 13.97
N VAL A 441 -1.60 12.62 14.56
CA VAL A 441 -1.52 12.44 16.02
C VAL A 441 -0.16 12.92 16.49
N ALA A 442 -0.15 13.88 17.42
CA ALA A 442 1.11 14.51 17.84
C ALA A 442 2.00 13.58 18.70
N GLY A 443 1.47 12.43 19.11
CA GLY A 443 2.11 11.41 19.92
C GLY A 443 1.13 10.82 20.94
N PHE A 444 1.64 9.87 21.73
CA PHE A 444 0.86 9.17 22.75
C PHE A 444 1.41 9.45 24.16
N ARG A 445 0.63 9.16 25.21
CA ARG A 445 1.12 9.28 26.60
C ARG A 445 1.86 8.01 26.99
N SER A 446 2.91 8.12 27.80
CA SER A 446 3.63 6.97 28.36
C SER A 446 2.68 6.08 29.16
N THR A 447 2.69 4.77 28.85
CA THR A 447 2.07 3.75 29.69
C THR A 447 3.02 3.44 30.84
N ALA A 448 2.48 3.17 32.04
CA ALA A 448 3.20 2.88 33.28
C ALA A 448 4.28 1.79 33.16
N ASN A 449 4.08 0.86 32.22
CA ASN A 449 4.93 -0.28 31.99
C ASN A 449 5.82 0.05 30.79
N ASN A 450 7.10 0.31 31.04
CA ASN A 450 8.15 0.47 30.03
C ASN A 450 8.47 -0.86 29.30
N ASP A 451 7.49 -1.74 29.16
CA ASP A 451 7.65 -3.03 28.51
C ASP A 451 7.26 -2.91 27.03
N ALA A 452 8.16 -3.35 26.15
CA ALA A 452 8.06 -3.22 24.69
C ALA A 452 6.83 -3.94 24.09
N GLN A 453 6.12 -4.74 24.90
CA GLN A 453 4.98 -5.57 24.52
C GLN A 453 3.61 -4.90 24.78
N THR A 454 3.54 -3.77 25.49
CA THR A 454 2.26 -3.09 25.74
C THR A 454 1.95 -2.05 24.64
N PRO A 455 0.75 -2.08 24.03
CA PRO A 455 0.40 -1.10 23.01
C PRO A 455 0.26 0.29 23.63
N VAL A 456 0.85 1.29 22.97
CA VAL A 456 0.85 2.69 23.43
C VAL A 456 -0.47 3.39 23.16
N GLY A 457 -1.32 2.82 22.31
CA GLY A 457 -2.65 3.29 21.99
C GLY A 457 -3.33 2.30 21.04
N VAL A 458 -4.60 2.55 20.76
CA VAL A 458 -5.40 1.73 19.84
C VAL A 458 -6.12 2.65 18.88
N VAL A 459 -6.02 2.38 17.59
CA VAL A 459 -6.87 3.01 16.56
C VAL A 459 -8.02 2.06 16.25
N THR A 460 -9.25 2.54 16.36
CA THR A 460 -10.44 1.81 15.96
C THR A 460 -11.26 2.66 15.01
N PHE A 461 -11.73 2.09 13.90
CA PHE A 461 -12.65 2.80 13.02
C PHE A 461 -13.73 1.88 12.46
N VAL A 462 -14.88 2.48 12.14
CA VAL A 462 -16.02 1.80 11.51
C VAL A 462 -16.17 2.32 10.10
N PHE A 463 -16.11 1.43 9.11
CA PHE A 463 -16.14 1.82 7.70
C PHE A 463 -17.04 0.90 6.88
N GLN A 464 -17.37 1.35 5.68
CA GLN A 464 -17.96 0.56 4.62
C GLN A 464 -17.39 1.02 3.27
N THR A 465 -17.44 0.13 2.29
CA THR A 465 -17.18 0.48 0.88
C THR A 465 -18.33 -0.02 0.03
N GLN A 466 -18.80 0.80 -0.89
CA GLN A 466 -19.75 0.42 -1.93
C GLN A 466 -19.06 0.62 -3.27
N CYS A 467 -18.98 -0.44 -4.07
CA CYS A 467 -18.22 -0.40 -5.32
C CYS A 467 -18.91 -1.14 -6.45
N ILE A 468 -18.79 -0.58 -7.65
CA ILE A 468 -19.35 -1.15 -8.87
C ILE A 468 -18.40 -2.16 -9.54
N GLY A 469 -17.10 -2.08 -9.23
CA GLY A 469 -16.05 -2.95 -9.74
C GLY A 469 -14.97 -3.23 -8.69
N ASP A 470 -13.70 -3.12 -9.09
CA ASP A 470 -12.51 -3.52 -8.35
C ASP A 470 -11.88 -2.39 -7.50
N CYS A 471 -12.71 -1.51 -6.92
CA CYS A 471 -12.23 -0.48 -5.98
C CYS A 471 -11.39 -1.09 -4.84
N ALA A 472 -10.57 -0.26 -4.20
CA ALA A 472 -9.76 -0.66 -3.06
C ALA A 472 -9.78 0.40 -1.95
N PHE A 473 -9.75 -0.04 -0.71
CA PHE A 473 -9.66 0.79 0.49
C PHE A 473 -8.51 0.31 1.36
N PHE A 474 -7.67 1.25 1.81
CA PHE A 474 -6.47 0.97 2.58
C PHE A 474 -6.45 1.80 3.86
N PHE A 475 -5.94 1.22 4.93
CA PHE A 475 -5.59 1.91 6.16
C PHE A 475 -4.09 1.81 6.40
N VAL A 476 -3.46 2.96 6.61
CA VAL A 476 -2.00 3.12 6.64
C VAL A 476 -1.58 3.87 7.90
N GLU A 477 -0.50 3.40 8.52
CA GLU A 477 0.20 4.10 9.60
C GLU A 477 1.55 4.63 9.09
N ILE A 478 1.87 5.89 9.39
CA ILE A 478 3.12 6.55 9.01
C ILE A 478 3.77 7.19 10.25
N PRO A 479 4.73 6.52 10.90
CA PRO A 479 5.50 7.11 11.99
C PRO A 479 6.49 8.16 11.48
N GLN A 480 6.55 9.34 12.10
CA GLN A 480 7.43 10.44 11.63
C GLN A 480 8.93 10.17 11.78
N SER A 481 9.35 9.31 12.70
CA SER A 481 10.76 8.94 12.93
C SER A 481 11.36 8.09 11.82
N VAL A 482 10.55 7.19 11.24
CA VAL A 482 10.96 6.27 10.19
C VAL A 482 10.60 6.82 8.82
N GLY A 483 9.54 7.62 8.71
CA GLY A 483 9.04 8.16 7.44
C GLY A 483 8.59 7.08 6.45
N ARG A 484 8.39 5.84 6.93
CA ARG A 484 7.94 4.70 6.12
C ARG A 484 6.49 4.39 6.48
N PRO A 485 5.56 4.47 5.53
CA PRO A 485 4.20 4.04 5.77
C PRO A 485 4.07 2.51 5.73
N THR A 486 3.18 2.00 6.56
CA THR A 486 2.84 0.57 6.64
C THR A 486 1.35 0.42 6.37
N ILE A 487 0.95 -0.48 5.46
CA ILE A 487 -0.46 -0.87 5.36
C ILE A 487 -0.80 -1.75 6.55
N ILE A 488 -1.79 -1.32 7.30
CA ILE A 488 -2.32 -2.05 8.44
C ILE A 488 -3.58 -2.84 8.07
N GLY A 489 -4.31 -2.38 7.07
CA GLY A 489 -5.46 -3.11 6.53
C GLY A 489 -5.76 -2.74 5.09
N ASP A 490 -6.20 -3.73 4.32
CA ASP A 490 -6.60 -3.61 2.93
C ASP A 490 -7.94 -4.31 2.68
N TRP A 491 -8.77 -3.68 1.84
CA TRP A 491 -10.10 -4.17 1.50
C TRP A 491 -10.41 -3.89 0.04
N ASN A 492 -10.83 -4.92 -0.69
CA ASN A 492 -11.15 -4.81 -2.11
C ASN A 492 -12.66 -4.98 -2.34
N GLY A 493 -13.21 -4.18 -3.25
CA GLY A 493 -14.61 -4.22 -3.63
C GLY A 493 -15.57 -3.71 -2.54
N THR A 494 -16.82 -4.16 -2.62
CA THR A 494 -17.88 -3.77 -1.67
C THR A 494 -17.71 -4.49 -0.34
N VAL A 495 -17.54 -3.72 0.73
CA VAL A 495 -17.45 -4.21 2.12
C VAL A 495 -18.58 -3.61 2.94
N SER A 496 -19.43 -4.48 3.47
CA SER A 496 -20.49 -4.12 4.41
C SER A 496 -19.93 -3.46 5.66
N LYS A 497 -20.71 -2.56 6.27
CA LYS A 497 -20.32 -1.81 7.47
C LYS A 497 -19.70 -2.71 8.56
N ARG A 498 -18.44 -2.45 8.91
CA ARG A 498 -17.67 -3.22 9.90
C ARG A 498 -16.71 -2.35 10.70
N SER A 499 -16.29 -2.85 11.87
CA SER A 499 -15.23 -2.24 12.69
C SER A 499 -13.89 -2.90 12.43
N PHE A 500 -12.81 -2.11 12.48
CA PHE A 500 -11.43 -2.57 12.49
C PHE A 500 -10.67 -1.88 13.63
N SER A 501 -9.79 -2.62 14.31
CA SER A 501 -8.99 -2.12 15.43
C SER A 501 -7.53 -2.53 15.25
N TYR A 502 -6.63 -1.61 15.56
CA TYR A 502 -5.18 -1.81 15.48
C TYR A 502 -4.47 -1.31 16.73
N ASN A 503 -3.59 -2.13 17.28
CA ASN A 503 -2.77 -1.84 18.44
C ASN A 503 -1.46 -1.17 18.01
N ILE A 504 -1.21 0.03 18.53
CA ILE A 504 -0.04 0.85 18.18
C ILE A 504 1.13 0.41 19.03
N ALA A 505 2.24 0.01 18.40
CA ALA A 505 3.46 -0.42 19.11
C ALA A 505 4.35 0.76 19.51
N CYS A 506 5.14 0.60 20.59
CA CYS A 506 6.14 1.60 20.98
C CYS A 506 7.40 1.48 20.11
N SER A 507 7.82 2.57 19.45
CA SER A 507 9.10 2.62 18.73
C SER A 507 10.26 2.60 19.73
N LEU A 508 11.10 1.56 19.69
CA LEU A 508 12.27 1.39 20.56
C LEU A 508 13.44 2.34 20.21
N PHE A 509 13.26 3.22 19.22
CA PHE A 509 14.32 4.05 18.65
C PHE A 509 14.96 5.03 19.66
N GLU A 510 14.20 5.53 20.64
CA GLU A 510 14.65 6.58 21.55
C GLU A 510 15.38 6.06 22.82
N MET A 511 15.39 4.75 23.08
CA MET A 511 15.97 4.23 24.33
C MET A 511 17.52 4.20 24.31
N PHE A 512 18.14 4.17 23.13
CA PHE A 512 19.59 4.04 23.02
C PHE A 512 20.36 5.37 22.97
N PHE A 513 19.70 6.50 22.66
CA PHE A 513 20.40 7.79 22.56
C PHE A 513 20.59 8.47 23.93
N GLU A 514 19.74 8.18 24.92
CA GLU A 514 19.79 8.77 26.27
C GLU A 514 20.73 8.04 27.25
N ILE A 515 21.22 6.84 26.95
CA ILE A 515 22.14 6.12 27.87
C ILE A 515 23.53 6.81 27.94
N PHE A 516 23.85 7.74 27.03
CA PHE A 516 25.14 8.43 27.01
C PHE A 516 25.15 9.86 27.56
N PHE A 517 24.01 10.47 27.92
CA PHE A 517 23.98 11.82 28.51
C PHE A 517 23.20 11.89 29.82
N LEU A 518 23.86 12.45 30.83
CA LEU A 518 23.41 12.53 32.22
C LEU A 518 22.14 13.39 32.39
N SER A 519 21.19 12.85 33.15
CA SER A 519 20.30 13.57 34.10
C SER A 519 19.38 14.66 33.53
N ARG A 520 18.10 14.32 33.31
CA ARG A 520 16.93 14.79 34.09
C ARG A 520 15.64 14.45 33.34
N TYR A 521 14.82 13.59 33.96
CA TYR A 521 13.35 13.61 33.92
C TYR A 521 12.72 14.01 32.57
N GLN A 522 12.52 13.06 31.64
CA GLN A 522 11.47 13.24 30.62
C GLN A 522 10.84 11.92 30.17
N VAL A 523 9.52 11.93 30.26
CA VAL A 523 8.54 10.88 30.00
C VAL A 523 8.63 10.43 28.54
N HIS A 524 8.76 9.12 28.32
CA HIS A 524 8.77 8.49 26.99
C HIS A 524 7.49 8.85 26.24
N ARG A 525 7.58 9.70 25.21
CA ARG A 525 6.45 9.99 24.31
C ARG A 525 6.61 9.15 23.06
N PRO A 526 5.68 8.24 22.75
CA PRO A 526 5.55 7.71 21.40
C PRO A 526 5.46 8.86 20.41
N GLU A 527 6.20 8.71 19.31
CA GLU A 527 6.48 9.74 18.31
C GLU A 527 5.19 10.20 17.59
N ARG A 528 5.29 11.30 16.84
CA ARG A 528 4.20 11.77 15.98
C ARG A 528 3.87 10.67 14.96
N THR A 529 2.59 10.33 14.84
CA THR A 529 2.10 9.30 13.93
C THR A 529 0.99 9.86 13.06
N VAL A 530 1.03 9.55 11.77
CA VAL A 530 -0.02 9.88 10.81
C VAL A 530 -0.79 8.61 10.47
N PHE A 531 -2.11 8.68 10.57
CA PHE A 531 -3.00 7.62 10.11
C PHE A 531 -3.69 8.08 8.83
N GLN A 532 -3.69 7.23 7.82
CA GLN A 532 -4.22 7.56 6.50
C GLN A 532 -5.19 6.49 6.01
N TRP A 533 -6.38 6.91 5.58
CA TRP A 533 -7.35 6.07 4.90
C TRP A 533 -7.38 6.44 3.42
N ILE A 534 -7.07 5.49 2.54
CA ILE A 534 -6.92 5.70 1.11
C ILE A 534 -8.02 4.92 0.39
N PHE A 535 -8.81 5.60 -0.44
CA PHE A 535 -9.79 4.97 -1.32
C PHE A 535 -9.40 5.16 -2.78
N VAL A 536 -9.34 4.04 -3.51
CA VAL A 536 -9.08 3.97 -4.94
C VAL A 536 -10.35 3.46 -5.62
N ARG A 537 -10.81 4.18 -6.64
CA ARG A 537 -12.02 3.80 -7.37
C ARG A 537 -11.79 2.68 -8.37
N SER A 538 -12.87 2.01 -8.72
CA SER A 538 -12.91 0.98 -9.76
C SER A 538 -12.47 1.55 -11.10
N GLN A 539 -11.71 0.76 -11.85
CA GLN A 539 -11.26 1.12 -13.20
C GLN A 539 -12.16 0.44 -14.22
N LEU A 540 -13.19 1.14 -14.69
CA LEU A 540 -14.14 0.56 -15.63
C LEU A 540 -13.55 0.49 -17.04
N SER A 541 -13.62 -0.69 -17.65
CA SER A 541 -13.31 -0.88 -19.06
C SER A 541 -14.25 -0.07 -19.96
N THR A 542 -13.82 0.17 -21.21
CA THR A 542 -14.63 0.90 -22.20
C THR A 542 -16.00 0.25 -22.44
N GLU A 543 -16.08 -1.08 -22.31
CA GLU A 543 -17.31 -1.85 -22.46
C GLU A 543 -18.23 -1.70 -21.24
N GLU A 544 -17.68 -1.73 -20.03
CA GLU A 544 -18.45 -1.54 -18.79
C GLU A 544 -19.02 -0.12 -18.69
N ARG A 545 -18.24 0.89 -19.12
CA ARG A 545 -18.71 2.28 -19.26
C ARG A 545 -19.87 2.41 -20.24
N MET A 546 -19.96 1.53 -21.25
CA MET A 546 -21.08 1.50 -22.19
C MET A 546 -22.34 0.82 -21.64
N GLN A 547 -22.22 0.00 -20.59
CA GLN A 547 -23.35 -0.64 -19.91
C GLN A 547 -24.00 0.24 -18.83
N ASN A 548 -23.79 1.56 -18.91
CA ASN A 548 -24.32 2.55 -17.95
C ASN A 548 -23.82 2.36 -16.50
N ARG A 549 -22.69 1.66 -16.32
CA ARG A 549 -21.99 1.60 -15.04
C ARG A 549 -21.23 2.89 -14.81
N ASP A 550 -21.35 3.41 -13.60
CA ASP A 550 -20.87 4.73 -13.25
C ASP A 550 -20.04 4.67 -11.97
N VAL A 551 -18.79 5.14 -12.05
CA VAL A 551 -17.88 5.15 -10.90
C VAL A 551 -18.30 6.14 -9.82
N SER A 552 -19.30 7.01 -10.05
CA SER A 552 -19.87 7.84 -8.96
C SER A 552 -20.55 7.02 -7.86
N PHE A 553 -20.87 5.75 -8.15
CA PHE A 553 -21.38 4.81 -7.16
C PHE A 553 -20.30 4.28 -6.22
N ASP A 554 -19.02 4.44 -6.57
CA ASP A 554 -17.91 4.06 -5.71
C ASP A 554 -17.78 5.04 -4.56
N GLU A 555 -17.99 4.54 -3.35
CA GLU A 555 -17.97 5.31 -2.12
C GLU A 555 -17.27 4.51 -1.02
N ALA A 556 -16.29 5.13 -0.36
CA ALA A 556 -15.87 4.72 0.97
C ALA A 556 -16.47 5.67 2.00
N SER A 557 -17.01 5.10 3.07
CA SER A 557 -17.53 5.89 4.19
C SER A 557 -16.90 5.44 5.51
N LEU A 558 -16.49 6.41 6.32
CA LEU A 558 -16.04 6.22 7.70
C LEU A 558 -17.09 6.82 8.64
N TYR A 559 -17.55 6.03 9.60
CA TYR A 559 -18.57 6.43 10.56
C TYR A 559 -17.96 6.85 11.88
N VAL A 560 -16.99 6.07 12.35
CA VAL A 560 -16.34 6.27 13.64
C VAL A 560 -14.84 6.19 13.43
N ILE A 561 -14.08 7.08 14.05
CA ILE A 561 -12.63 6.96 14.22
C ILE A 561 -12.33 7.29 15.68
N ASN A 562 -11.79 6.31 16.41
CA ASN A 562 -11.29 6.46 17.76
C ASN A 562 -9.78 6.20 17.78
N VAL A 563 -9.01 7.10 18.39
CA VAL A 563 -7.59 6.89 18.70
C VAL A 563 -7.38 7.14 20.18
N THR A 564 -7.04 6.10 20.93
CA THR A 564 -6.87 6.19 22.38
C THR A 564 -5.49 6.70 22.77
N ASN A 565 -5.39 7.22 24.00
CA ASN A 565 -4.14 7.60 24.67
C ASN A 565 -3.28 8.67 23.95
N THR A 566 -3.92 9.62 23.29
CA THR A 566 -3.22 10.68 22.54
C THR A 566 -2.77 11.82 23.45
N ILE A 567 -1.73 12.57 23.05
CA ILE A 567 -1.28 13.76 23.80
C ILE A 567 -2.04 15.05 23.43
N ASN A 568 -2.60 15.10 22.22
CA ASN A 568 -3.27 16.28 21.67
C ASN A 568 -4.76 16.05 21.37
N GLY A 569 -5.31 14.91 21.77
CA GLY A 569 -6.76 14.66 21.77
C GLY A 569 -7.47 15.35 22.94
N GLY A 570 -8.80 15.23 22.95
CA GLY A 570 -9.67 15.74 24.01
C GLY A 570 -10.07 14.64 24.99
N ALA A 571 -10.73 14.99 26.08
CA ALA A 571 -11.23 14.01 27.04
C ALA A 571 -12.75 14.02 27.12
N SER A 572 -13.37 12.87 26.86
CA SER A 572 -14.82 12.68 26.99
C SER A 572 -15.25 12.45 28.45
N ARG A 573 -14.33 12.00 29.28
CA ARG A 573 -14.49 11.67 30.70
C ARG A 573 -13.15 11.79 31.43
N CYS A 574 -13.19 11.67 32.76
CA CYS A 574 -11.99 11.58 33.60
C CYS A 574 -11.89 10.17 34.20
N LEU A 575 -10.69 9.60 34.22
CA LEU A 575 -10.36 8.33 34.86
C LEU A 575 -9.84 8.57 36.26
N LEU A 576 -10.14 7.67 37.20
CA LEU A 576 -9.55 7.69 38.54
C LEU A 576 -8.04 7.47 38.46
N CYS A 577 -7.29 8.20 39.28
CA CYS A 577 -5.85 7.98 39.41
C CYS A 577 -5.28 8.42 40.77
N PRO A 578 -4.20 7.76 41.23
CA PRO A 578 -3.47 8.17 42.43
C PRO A 578 -2.76 9.49 42.18
N VAL A 579 -3.00 10.48 43.02
CA VAL A 579 -2.45 11.83 42.87
C VAL A 579 -1.26 12.02 43.82
N HIS A 580 -0.13 12.52 43.31
CA HIS A 580 0.97 12.94 44.18
C HIS A 580 0.55 14.16 45.01
N GLN A 581 0.72 14.08 46.33
CA GLN A 581 0.29 15.12 47.29
C GLN A 581 0.84 16.55 47.02
N ASN A 582 1.96 16.71 46.31
CA ASN A 582 2.60 18.01 46.07
C ASN A 582 2.45 18.52 44.63
N THR A 583 2.53 17.65 43.62
CA THR A 583 2.47 18.07 42.20
C THR A 583 1.06 18.02 41.61
N LYS A 584 0.11 17.37 42.30
CA LYS A 584 -1.24 17.05 41.79
C LYS A 584 -1.23 16.25 40.48
N GLU A 585 -0.11 15.64 40.13
CA GLU A 585 0.03 14.81 38.94
C GLU A 585 -0.37 13.37 39.26
N CYS A 586 -0.99 12.70 38.28
CA CYS A 586 -1.36 11.31 38.43
C CYS A 586 -0.17 10.40 38.20
N LEU A 587 0.13 9.59 39.22
CA LEU A 587 1.19 8.60 39.18
C LEU A 587 0.59 7.26 38.76
N PRO A 588 1.19 6.56 37.79
CA PRO A 588 0.78 5.20 37.48
C PRO A 588 0.96 4.29 38.69
N CYS A 589 0.03 3.35 38.88
CA CYS A 589 0.22 2.31 39.88
C CYS A 589 1.42 1.42 39.52
N PRO A 590 2.11 0.85 40.53
CA PRO A 590 3.14 -0.16 40.28
C PRO A 590 2.58 -1.31 39.43
N PRO A 591 3.41 -1.97 38.59
CA PRO A 591 2.97 -3.11 37.80
C PRO A 591 2.22 -4.15 38.66
N GLY A 592 1.12 -4.69 38.13
CA GLY A 592 0.30 -5.68 38.83
C GLY A 592 -0.53 -5.15 40.00
N HIS A 593 -0.69 -3.83 40.13
CA HIS A 593 -1.56 -3.19 41.13
C HIS A 593 -2.75 -2.49 40.47
N PHE A 594 -3.94 -2.65 41.05
CA PHE A 594 -5.17 -1.97 40.64
C PHE A 594 -5.42 -0.73 41.52
N ILE A 595 -6.25 0.19 41.03
CA ILE A 595 -6.67 1.41 41.74
C ILE A 595 -7.90 1.09 42.60
N VAL A 596 -7.82 1.34 43.90
CA VAL A 596 -8.95 1.16 44.83
C VAL A 596 -9.97 2.29 44.66
N ASN A 597 -11.24 1.92 44.38
CA ASN A 597 -12.34 2.84 44.03
C ASN A 597 -12.53 4.02 45.01
N GLU A 598 -12.41 3.79 46.31
CA GLU A 598 -12.75 4.79 47.35
C GLU A 598 -11.56 5.68 47.73
N SER A 599 -10.35 5.13 47.74
CA SER A 599 -9.14 5.81 48.22
C SER A 599 -8.27 6.36 47.09
N GLY A 600 -8.46 5.89 45.85
CA GLY A 600 -7.56 6.20 44.72
C GLY A 600 -6.14 5.66 44.91
N SER A 601 -5.91 4.79 45.89
CA SER A 601 -4.60 4.18 46.18
C SER A 601 -4.38 2.89 45.39
N CYS A 602 -3.12 2.54 45.12
CA CYS A 602 -2.78 1.30 44.44
C CYS A 602 -2.77 0.11 45.41
N ALA A 603 -3.40 -1.00 45.04
CA ALA A 603 -3.38 -2.27 45.77
C ALA A 603 -2.95 -3.42 44.85
N PRO A 604 -2.15 -4.39 45.32
CA PRO A 604 -1.67 -5.50 44.48
C PRO A 604 -2.82 -6.43 44.06
N CYS A 605 -2.73 -6.97 42.85
CA CYS A 605 -3.63 -8.04 42.43
C CYS A 605 -3.48 -9.29 43.32
N PRO A 606 -4.57 -10.01 43.64
CA PRO A 606 -4.52 -11.27 44.40
C PRO A 606 -3.62 -12.33 43.75
N ALA A 607 -3.11 -13.26 44.57
CA ALA A 607 -2.28 -14.36 44.07
C ALA A 607 -2.99 -15.19 42.99
N GLY A 608 -2.26 -15.56 41.93
CA GLY A 608 -2.81 -16.30 40.79
C GLY A 608 -3.60 -15.45 39.78
N THR A 609 -3.63 -14.13 39.96
CA THR A 609 -4.27 -13.18 39.03
C THR A 609 -3.27 -12.18 38.46
N PHE A 610 -3.56 -11.61 37.30
CA PHE A 610 -2.78 -10.54 36.68
C PHE A 610 -3.68 -9.37 36.28
N LEU A 611 -3.12 -8.17 36.24
CA LEU A 611 -3.86 -6.94 35.98
C LEU A 611 -4.25 -6.85 34.50
N ASN A 612 -5.54 -6.65 34.22
CA ASN A 612 -6.02 -6.30 32.89
C ASN A 612 -5.65 -4.84 32.59
N THR A 613 -4.83 -4.61 31.56
CA THR A 613 -4.43 -3.26 31.14
C THR A 613 -5.59 -2.43 30.60
N SER A 614 -6.71 -3.05 30.23
CA SER A 614 -7.91 -2.37 29.69
C SER A 614 -8.80 -1.76 30.78
N ASN A 615 -8.74 -2.29 32.01
CA ASN A 615 -9.49 -1.80 33.16
C ASN A 615 -8.64 -2.02 34.42
N ASN A 616 -8.15 -0.93 35.01
CA ASN A 616 -7.21 -0.96 36.13
C ASN A 616 -7.84 -0.54 37.46
N VAL A 617 -9.16 -0.44 37.54
CA VAL A 617 -9.89 0.03 38.72
C VAL A 617 -10.65 -1.13 39.36
N GLY A 618 -10.56 -1.24 40.70
CA GLY A 618 -11.22 -2.25 41.50
C GLY A 618 -10.57 -3.65 41.44
N PRO A 619 -10.91 -4.55 42.38
CA PRO A 619 -10.38 -5.92 42.40
C PRO A 619 -10.77 -6.75 41.15
N GLU A 620 -11.85 -6.39 40.47
CA GLU A 620 -12.33 -6.97 39.21
C GLU A 620 -11.37 -6.76 38.03
N ALA A 621 -10.44 -5.80 38.14
CA ALA A 621 -9.36 -5.59 37.17
C ALA A 621 -8.39 -6.78 37.08
N CYS A 622 -8.35 -7.65 38.09
CA CYS A 622 -7.41 -8.76 38.17
C CYS A 622 -8.01 -10.05 37.60
N ILE A 623 -7.45 -10.53 36.48
CA ILE A 623 -7.90 -11.73 35.77
C ILE A 623 -7.12 -12.94 36.28
N SER A 624 -7.80 -14.07 36.50
CA SER A 624 -7.15 -15.33 36.88
C SER A 624 -6.27 -15.89 35.75
N CYS A 625 -5.08 -16.38 36.09
CA CYS A 625 -4.25 -17.11 35.14
C CYS A 625 -4.93 -18.43 34.70
N GLY A 626 -4.73 -18.79 33.44
CA GLY A 626 -5.18 -20.07 32.90
C GLY A 626 -4.57 -21.28 33.62
N PRO A 627 -5.12 -22.49 33.42
CA PRO A 627 -4.60 -23.70 34.04
C PRO A 627 -3.11 -23.89 33.72
N ASN A 628 -2.33 -24.33 34.71
CA ASN A 628 -0.88 -24.55 34.62
C ASN A 628 -0.02 -23.28 34.42
N LEU A 629 -0.60 -22.09 34.60
CA LEU A 629 0.13 -20.83 34.60
C LEU A 629 0.15 -20.22 36.01
N GLN A 630 1.24 -19.52 36.32
CA GLN A 630 1.38 -18.76 37.56
C GLN A 630 1.52 -17.27 37.25
N SER A 631 0.86 -16.44 38.04
CA SER A 631 1.00 -15.00 37.94
C SER A 631 2.38 -14.56 38.42
N ARG A 632 3.13 -13.87 37.57
CA ARG A 632 4.41 -13.25 37.90
C ARG A 632 4.17 -11.78 38.25
N GLN A 633 4.30 -11.46 39.54
CA GLN A 633 4.13 -10.11 40.09
C GLN A 633 2.79 -9.43 39.74
N GLY A 634 1.75 -10.20 39.40
CA GLY A 634 0.46 -9.63 38.99
C GLY A 634 0.46 -8.98 37.61
N VAL A 635 1.52 -9.12 36.82
CA VAL A 635 1.68 -8.46 35.50
C VAL A 635 1.31 -9.40 34.35
N GLU A 636 1.75 -10.65 34.44
CA GLU A 636 1.58 -11.64 33.37
C GLU A 636 1.44 -13.05 33.95
N CYS A 637 0.96 -13.97 33.13
CA CYS A 637 0.91 -15.39 33.47
C CYS A 637 2.06 -16.14 32.78
N VAL A 638 2.94 -16.75 33.56
CA VAL A 638 4.07 -17.54 33.07
C VAL A 638 3.88 -19.02 33.37
N ALA A 639 4.36 -19.89 32.49
CA ALA A 639 4.43 -21.32 32.77
C ALA A 639 5.54 -21.59 33.78
N ASN A 640 5.22 -22.25 34.90
CA ASN A 640 6.17 -22.57 35.97
C ASN A 640 6.94 -23.89 35.72
N CYS A 641 7.01 -24.34 34.47
CA CYS A 641 7.49 -25.68 34.05
C CYS A 641 6.77 -26.88 34.69
N LYS A 642 5.71 -26.70 35.48
CA LYS A 642 5.04 -27.82 36.17
C LYS A 642 3.66 -27.99 35.56
N LEU A 643 3.56 -28.93 34.63
CA LEU A 643 2.32 -29.22 33.94
C LEU A 643 1.52 -30.24 34.74
N GLN A 644 0.30 -29.86 35.13
CA GLN A 644 -0.67 -30.77 35.72
C GLN A 644 -1.65 -31.22 34.63
N PHE A 645 -1.67 -32.53 34.36
CA PHE A 645 -2.50 -33.14 33.34
C PHE A 645 -2.94 -34.55 33.82
N ASP A 646 -4.24 -34.85 33.77
CA ASP A 646 -4.83 -36.12 34.23
C ASP A 646 -4.33 -36.59 35.61
N ASP A 647 -4.42 -35.72 36.63
CA ASP A 647 -3.97 -35.95 38.01
C ASP A 647 -2.48 -36.31 38.18
N LYS A 648 -1.68 -36.15 37.11
CA LYS A 648 -0.23 -36.33 37.12
C LYS A 648 0.46 -34.98 36.98
N GLN A 649 1.52 -34.80 37.76
CA GLN A 649 2.38 -33.63 37.69
C GLN A 649 3.63 -33.98 36.88
N TYR A 650 3.84 -33.27 35.78
CA TYR A 650 5.01 -33.38 34.92
C TYR A 650 5.93 -32.19 35.19
N ASP A 651 7.17 -32.47 35.58
CA ASP A 651 8.20 -31.45 35.78
C ASP A 651 9.01 -31.28 34.49
N LEU A 652 8.72 -30.20 33.76
CA LEU A 652 9.39 -29.78 32.54
C LEU A 652 10.57 -28.84 32.81
N SER A 653 10.95 -28.62 34.08
CA SER A 653 12.10 -27.78 34.45
C SER A 653 13.41 -28.18 33.77
N PRO A 654 13.68 -29.47 33.47
CA PRO A 654 14.85 -29.86 32.68
C PRO A 654 14.88 -29.29 31.25
N LEU A 655 13.73 -28.85 30.72
CA LEU A 655 13.58 -28.23 29.42
C LEU A 655 13.61 -26.70 29.50
N ASN A 656 14.03 -26.11 30.61
CA ASN A 656 14.06 -24.64 30.75
C ASN A 656 15.22 -24.04 29.93
N GLY A 657 14.92 -23.13 29.01
CA GLY A 657 15.90 -22.45 28.18
C GLY A 657 15.35 -22.03 26.83
N VAL A 658 16.24 -21.47 26.00
CA VAL A 658 15.95 -21.17 24.59
C VAL A 658 16.55 -22.28 23.74
N TYR A 659 15.72 -22.92 22.92
CA TYR A 659 16.10 -24.02 22.04
C TYR A 659 16.09 -23.54 20.61
N GLU A 660 17.19 -23.79 19.92
CA GLU A 660 17.31 -23.52 18.49
C GLU A 660 16.89 -24.76 17.70
N ALA A 661 15.94 -24.59 16.79
CA ALA A 661 15.54 -25.60 15.84
C ALA A 661 15.78 -25.09 14.42
N LYS A 662 16.66 -25.76 13.69
CA LYS A 662 16.94 -25.47 12.28
C LYS A 662 16.01 -26.30 11.39
N SER A 663 15.37 -25.66 10.42
CA SER A 663 14.60 -26.38 9.39
C SER A 663 15.54 -27.09 8.40
N LEU A 664 14.96 -27.97 7.58
CA LEU A 664 15.67 -28.52 6.43
C LEU A 664 16.21 -27.40 5.54
N GLU A 665 17.35 -27.65 4.91
CA GLU A 665 17.90 -26.77 3.88
C GLU A 665 17.11 -26.97 2.60
N ILE A 666 16.54 -25.88 2.11
CA ILE A 666 15.67 -25.90 0.94
C ILE A 666 16.32 -25.03 -0.12
N PHE A 667 16.16 -25.45 -1.38
CA PHE A 667 16.64 -24.70 -2.53
C PHE A 667 15.43 -24.05 -3.18
N SER A 668 15.51 -22.75 -3.40
CA SER A 668 14.60 -22.08 -4.33
C SER A 668 14.81 -22.66 -5.73
N ARG A 669 13.81 -22.49 -6.60
CA ARG A 669 13.83 -23.06 -7.94
C ARG A 669 14.90 -22.46 -8.86
N ASP A 670 15.47 -21.30 -8.47
CA ASP A 670 16.64 -20.67 -9.09
C ASP A 670 17.99 -21.12 -8.49
N GLY A 671 17.97 -22.09 -7.57
CA GLY A 671 19.16 -22.73 -7.01
C GLY A 671 19.69 -22.10 -5.72
N SER A 672 19.05 -21.04 -5.20
CA SER A 672 19.49 -20.37 -3.97
C SER A 672 19.12 -21.20 -2.73
N ARG A 673 20.13 -21.57 -1.93
CA ARG A 673 19.94 -22.31 -0.68
C ARG A 673 19.38 -21.38 0.41
N TYR A 674 18.45 -21.85 1.24
CA TYR A 674 18.03 -21.15 2.47
C TYR A 674 17.49 -22.13 3.51
N PHE A 675 17.42 -21.69 4.76
CA PHE A 675 16.80 -22.44 5.85
C PHE A 675 16.20 -21.50 6.91
N HIS A 676 15.29 -22.00 7.72
CA HIS A 676 14.75 -21.27 8.87
C HIS A 676 15.43 -21.72 10.17
N LEU A 677 15.54 -20.79 11.10
CA LEU A 677 16.06 -20.98 12.43
C LEU A 677 15.01 -20.49 13.42
N PHE A 678 14.53 -21.38 14.27
CA PHE A 678 13.52 -21.11 15.28
C PHE A 678 14.18 -21.08 16.64
N ASN A 679 14.05 -19.98 17.37
CA ASN A 679 14.43 -19.90 18.77
C ASN A 679 13.16 -19.97 19.62
N VAL A 680 13.01 -21.05 20.37
CA VAL A 680 11.83 -21.33 21.20
C VAL A 680 12.23 -21.26 22.66
N SER A 681 11.63 -20.34 23.41
CA SER A 681 11.70 -20.30 24.87
C SER A 681 10.73 -21.32 25.44
N ILE A 682 11.26 -22.21 26.28
CA ILE A 682 10.44 -23.14 27.04
C ILE A 682 10.44 -22.69 28.50
N CYS A 683 9.24 -22.62 29.09
CA CYS A 683 8.95 -22.18 30.45
C CYS A 683 9.15 -20.68 30.79
N GLY A 684 9.37 -19.81 29.82
CA GLY A 684 9.22 -18.35 30.00
C GLY A 684 10.20 -17.67 30.98
N ALA A 685 11.18 -18.38 31.53
CA ALA A 685 12.22 -17.78 32.38
C ALA A 685 13.21 -16.93 31.57
N VAL A 686 13.45 -17.31 30.31
CA VAL A 686 14.32 -16.59 29.36
C VAL A 686 13.60 -16.51 28.02
N LYS A 687 13.15 -15.33 27.59
CA LYS A 687 12.49 -15.13 26.29
C LYS A 687 13.47 -15.38 25.13
N ALA A 688 12.97 -15.90 24.02
CA ALA A 688 13.73 -16.03 22.78
C ALA A 688 14.01 -14.63 22.20
N THR A 689 15.21 -14.45 21.66
CA THR A 689 15.63 -13.20 21.02
C THR A 689 15.39 -13.28 19.52
N CYS A 690 14.57 -12.37 19.00
CA CYS A 690 14.21 -12.25 17.60
C CYS A 690 15.14 -11.19 16.98
N LYS A 691 16.09 -11.64 16.15
CA LYS A 691 17.05 -10.78 15.47
C LYS A 691 17.00 -11.01 13.97
N ASP A 692 16.81 -9.95 13.20
CA ASP A 692 16.92 -9.99 11.74
C ASP A 692 18.41 -10.05 11.33
N THR A 693 18.76 -10.91 10.39
CA THR A 693 20.14 -11.18 9.96
C THR A 693 20.52 -10.45 8.67
N VAL A 694 19.59 -9.69 8.05
CA VAL A 694 19.82 -9.00 6.76
C VAL A 694 20.77 -7.79 6.87
N ASP A 695 20.99 -7.23 8.06
CA ASP A 695 21.89 -6.08 8.29
C ASP A 695 23.37 -6.36 8.00
N GLN A 696 23.79 -7.61 7.80
CA GLN A 696 25.18 -7.90 7.44
C GLN A 696 25.54 -7.53 5.98
N LEU A 697 24.58 -7.10 5.16
CA LEU A 697 24.77 -6.79 3.74
C LEU A 697 24.86 -5.28 3.44
N ASN A 698 24.55 -4.40 4.40
CA ASN A 698 24.60 -2.94 4.17
C ASN A 698 25.08 -2.17 5.42
N PRO A 699 26.39 -1.84 5.52
CA PRO A 699 26.98 -1.24 6.73
C PRO A 699 26.48 0.17 7.08
N ASN A 700 25.64 0.77 6.23
CA ASN A 700 25.01 2.08 6.46
C ASN A 700 23.50 1.98 6.81
N SER A 701 22.97 0.77 7.00
CA SER A 701 21.58 0.57 7.45
C SER A 701 21.47 0.70 8.98
N ALA A 702 20.42 1.37 9.44
CA ALA A 702 20.15 1.51 10.88
C ALA A 702 19.82 0.14 11.48
N PRO A 703 20.34 -0.20 12.67
CA PRO A 703 20.14 -1.52 13.28
C PRO A 703 18.66 -1.77 13.60
N ILE A 704 18.15 -2.90 13.12
CA ILE A 704 16.76 -3.35 13.34
C ILE A 704 16.55 -3.68 14.85
N PRO A 705 15.40 -3.31 15.46
CA PRO A 705 15.12 -3.60 16.87
C PRO A 705 15.15 -5.09 17.19
N ILE A 706 15.74 -5.43 18.34
CA ILE A 706 15.75 -6.79 18.90
C ILE A 706 14.44 -7.00 19.67
N LEU A 707 13.63 -7.94 19.21
CA LEU A 707 12.36 -8.30 19.85
C LEU A 707 12.54 -9.51 20.77
N TYR A 708 11.73 -9.61 21.82
CA TYR A 708 11.70 -10.77 22.72
C TYR A 708 10.33 -11.44 22.69
N SER A 709 10.30 -12.74 22.43
CA SER A 709 9.08 -13.54 22.29
C SER A 709 9.29 -14.92 22.90
N ASP A 710 8.23 -15.69 23.12
CA ASP A 710 8.36 -17.11 23.46
C ASP A 710 8.82 -17.94 22.25
N VAL A 711 8.58 -17.47 21.02
CA VAL A 711 9.05 -18.10 19.79
C VAL A 711 9.52 -17.02 18.80
N CYS A 712 10.71 -17.20 18.23
CA CYS A 712 11.29 -16.35 17.19
C CYS A 712 11.65 -17.19 15.97
N LYS A 713 11.29 -16.73 14.76
CA LYS A 713 11.66 -17.36 13.48
C LYS A 713 12.59 -16.41 12.71
N VAL A 714 13.69 -16.94 12.18
CA VAL A 714 14.65 -16.22 11.33
C VAL A 714 14.86 -17.01 10.03
N THR A 715 14.90 -16.33 8.89
CA THR A 715 15.22 -16.95 7.59
C THR A 715 16.66 -16.64 7.23
N VAL A 716 17.48 -17.66 6.99
CA VAL A 716 18.93 -17.53 6.75
C VAL A 716 19.25 -17.87 5.29
N LEU A 717 19.92 -16.93 4.61
CA LEU A 717 20.50 -17.09 3.27
C LEU A 717 22.01 -17.36 3.41
N PRO A 718 22.54 -18.54 3.05
CA PRO A 718 23.96 -18.85 3.11
C PRO A 718 24.75 -18.08 2.05
N ARG A 719 26.00 -17.71 2.35
CA ARG A 719 26.90 -17.01 1.43
C ARG A 719 27.51 -17.94 0.38
N GLU A 720 27.87 -17.40 -0.79
CA GLU A 720 28.41 -18.08 -2.00
C GLU A 720 29.70 -18.91 -1.81
N ALA A 721 30.29 -18.98 -0.61
CA ALA A 721 31.62 -19.59 -0.42
C ALA A 721 31.62 -21.13 -0.34
N ASP A 722 30.46 -21.79 -0.26
CA ASP A 722 30.40 -23.24 -0.18
C ASP A 722 30.09 -23.86 -1.56
N THR A 723 31.14 -24.37 -2.22
CA THR A 723 31.10 -25.02 -3.53
C THR A 723 30.13 -26.20 -3.63
N LEU A 724 29.40 -26.24 -4.75
CA LEU A 724 28.40 -27.27 -5.11
C LEU A 724 29.05 -28.58 -5.60
N PHE A 725 28.62 -29.71 -5.03
CA PHE A 725 28.60 -31.00 -5.72
C PHE A 725 27.24 -31.64 -5.51
N ALA A 726 26.51 -31.90 -6.60
CA ALA A 726 25.33 -32.75 -6.60
C ALA A 726 25.46 -33.75 -7.75
N ASN A 727 25.61 -35.03 -7.42
CA ASN A 727 25.52 -36.11 -8.38
C ASN A 727 24.04 -36.48 -8.59
N PRO A 728 23.60 -36.75 -9.83
CA PRO A 728 22.26 -37.26 -10.08
C PRO A 728 22.16 -38.71 -9.57
N LEU A 729 21.16 -38.99 -8.74
CA LEU A 729 20.68 -40.35 -8.50
C LEU A 729 19.47 -40.60 -9.40
N ARG A 730 19.48 -41.75 -10.09
CA ARG A 730 18.44 -42.22 -11.02
C ARG A 730 17.14 -42.54 -10.30
#